data_AF-A0A5C7MF83-F1
#
_entry.id   AF-A0A5C7MF83-F1
#
_cell.length_a   1.000
_cell.length_b   1.000
_cell.length_c   1.000
_cell.angle_alpha   90.00
_cell.angle_beta   90.00
_cell.angle_gamma   90.00
#
_symmetry.space_group_name_H-M   'P 1'
#
loop_
_entity.id
_entity.type
_entity.pdbx_description
1 polymer ?
#
loop_
_entity_poly.entity_id
_entity_poly.type
_entity_poly.pdbx_seq_one_letter_code
_entity_poly.pdbx_strand_id
1 'polypeptide(L)'
;MKRFIHNIMGLAIATTLLYSCKPDLGNYVDGYDPNGADSTNVEVDTSTLLTNKSKYAKARIFPGLVCDDARVDTTIMLSLNYTQRRNDELRISQPPIPVFSTGLYAAPGDLVTIEVPAGMYGLTVQLGAWTDNLSGKESEGPLARDPLITTSKALIPGTNTVRNLYGGHIYIIPSKPVDNPVQLKFKRVCESPDFVLGQTTNAAWHQKIQSSCVPWLELRSDYITFVVSREYCLNQKINDPQALMTEWETAIKEDFFGWMGLTENAADPIDESPKLPYRVVFDIQPSVGYGHNGNPIVVTNDYHWFSFSTDLQWLKGSNSWGTYHEIGHNAQMGLWSWSTLGETTNNLFNYKLARRNELSGYPNAWPAKHDCWTCIETGNFNLALAYANGSGVKNFDGDADINDPFRRMVPFLQIFDFIKPNMAGVNLTSNEGWDFMPYLYKQGRRALRQPTSNILKHDFVYTNLCDYTGINWQPFFEAWGITLSNIAIANMTAKYPMLNKEVWKYNPLTRTGGNTVIPDPYLRTSWKIVSFSSEEAGGEGPINGRAAVIIDGDPATFWHSRWSSNTANPPHSIVIDFTKKISFNQFYYAQRSSGGRRIKNLHIEVSNDNVTWTTAPGSPFLMSNTNFGLITYTFPSTVSARYIRIGTKVNADVYDGTNFAAIGEFGIIKP
;
A
#
# COMPACT_ATOMS: atom_id res chain seq x y z
N MET A 1 -61.58 7.99 -58.03
CA MET A 1 -61.73 6.67 -57.38
C MET A 1 -61.97 6.88 -55.90
N LYS A 2 -62.95 6.16 -55.36
CA LYS A 2 -63.76 6.38 -54.15
C LYS A 2 -62.98 6.58 -52.83
N ARG A 3 -63.50 7.46 -51.95
CA ARG A 3 -63.80 7.15 -50.54
C ARG A 3 -64.87 8.11 -49.95
N PHE A 4 -66.10 7.64 -50.04
CA PHE A 4 -67.24 7.79 -49.11
C PHE A 4 -66.79 7.23 -47.71
N ILE A 5 -67.26 7.59 -46.50
CA ILE A 5 -68.59 7.91 -45.94
C ILE A 5 -68.43 8.75 -44.65
N HIS A 6 -69.49 9.52 -44.38
CA HIS A 6 -69.89 10.36 -43.27
C HIS A 6 -69.96 9.76 -41.83
N ASN A 7 -69.92 10.69 -40.87
CA ASN A 7 -70.83 10.89 -39.73
C ASN A 7 -70.62 10.26 -38.32
N ILE A 8 -70.65 11.18 -37.34
CA ILE A 8 -71.44 11.22 -36.09
C ILE A 8 -70.73 10.98 -34.72
N MET A 9 -71.02 11.97 -33.84
CA MET A 9 -71.09 11.99 -32.36
C MET A 9 -69.82 12.09 -31.50
N GLY A 10 -69.83 13.10 -30.62
CA GLY A 10 -69.57 12.85 -29.20
C GLY A 10 -68.56 13.76 -28.51
N LEU A 11 -69.05 14.88 -27.98
CA LEU A 11 -68.79 15.38 -26.61
C LEU A 11 -67.33 15.52 -26.12
N ALA A 12 -66.87 16.76 -25.92
CA ALA A 12 -66.54 17.31 -24.60
C ALA A 12 -65.82 18.67 -24.71
N ILE A 13 -66.59 19.73 -24.40
CA ILE A 13 -66.24 21.00 -23.76
C ILE A 13 -64.74 21.36 -23.74
N ALA A 14 -64.34 22.21 -24.69
CA ALA A 14 -63.11 22.98 -24.64
C ALA A 14 -63.37 24.31 -23.92
N THR A 15 -62.54 24.56 -22.91
CA THR A 15 -62.40 25.79 -22.12
C THR A 15 -61.96 26.98 -22.98
N THR A 16 -62.63 28.12 -22.84
CA THR A 16 -62.14 29.45 -23.24
C THR A 16 -61.99 30.30 -21.96
N LEU A 17 -60.76 30.54 -21.50
CA LEU A 17 -59.87 31.67 -21.81
C LEU A 17 -60.10 32.87 -20.88
N LEU A 18 -59.20 33.07 -19.91
CA LEU A 18 -58.76 34.39 -19.46
C LEU A 18 -57.27 34.34 -19.07
N TYR A 19 -56.56 35.37 -19.51
CA TYR A 19 -55.14 35.65 -19.38
C TYR A 19 -54.63 35.62 -17.92
N SER A 20 -53.46 35.02 -17.71
CA SER A 20 -52.53 35.38 -16.64
C SER A 20 -51.10 35.19 -17.15
N CYS A 21 -50.25 36.17 -16.88
CA CYS A 21 -48.90 36.31 -17.42
C CYS A 21 -48.04 35.09 -17.08
N LYS A 22 -47.46 34.47 -18.13
CA LYS A 22 -46.30 33.58 -17.95
C LYS A 22 -45.10 34.45 -17.54
N PRO A 23 -44.34 34.12 -16.48
CA PRO A 23 -42.94 34.47 -16.46
C PRO A 23 -42.29 33.62 -17.56
N ASP A 24 -41.74 34.30 -18.56
CA ASP A 24 -40.85 33.69 -19.54
C ASP A 24 -39.58 33.27 -18.79
N LEU A 25 -39.57 32.02 -18.30
CA LEU A 25 -38.37 31.38 -17.79
C LEU A 25 -37.54 30.96 -18.99
N GLY A 26 -36.80 31.94 -19.53
CA GLY A 26 -35.83 31.73 -20.59
C GLY A 26 -34.90 30.55 -20.26
N ASN A 27 -34.61 29.74 -21.27
CA ASN A 27 -33.56 28.74 -21.18
C ASN A 27 -32.21 29.47 -21.09
N TYR A 28 -31.52 29.40 -19.95
CA TYR A 28 -30.17 29.93 -19.78
C TYR A 28 -29.20 28.78 -19.52
N VAL A 29 -28.11 28.74 -20.30
CA VAL A 29 -27.15 27.62 -20.37
C VAL A 29 -25.91 27.83 -19.46
N ASP A 30 -25.75 28.99 -18.84
CA ASP A 30 -24.56 29.30 -18.01
C ASP A 30 -24.80 30.27 -16.83
N GLY A 31 -26.05 30.64 -16.56
CA GLY A 31 -26.39 31.54 -15.45
C GLY A 31 -25.93 33.00 -15.65
N TYR A 32 -25.59 33.42 -16.87
CA TYR A 32 -25.30 34.81 -17.21
C TYR A 32 -26.36 35.37 -18.18
N ASP A 33 -26.97 36.52 -17.85
CA ASP A 33 -27.88 37.24 -18.75
C ASP A 33 -27.10 38.36 -19.46
N PRO A 34 -26.75 38.22 -20.75
CA PRO A 34 -25.99 39.22 -21.48
C PRO A 34 -26.80 40.48 -21.87
N ASN A 35 -28.11 40.51 -21.62
CA ASN A 35 -28.98 41.66 -21.88
C ASN A 35 -29.69 42.20 -20.62
N GLY A 36 -29.40 41.66 -19.45
CA GLY A 36 -29.77 42.25 -18.18
C GLY A 36 -29.01 43.55 -18.04
N ALA A 37 -29.72 44.68 -18.16
CA ALA A 37 -29.13 45.99 -17.94
C ALA A 37 -28.25 45.96 -16.69
N ASP A 38 -27.01 46.43 -16.82
CA ASP A 38 -26.16 46.83 -15.68
C ASP A 38 -27.01 47.74 -14.79
N SER A 39 -27.70 47.17 -13.81
CA SER A 39 -28.22 47.96 -12.72
C SER A 39 -26.98 48.30 -11.92
N THR A 40 -26.50 49.53 -12.12
CA THR A 40 -25.44 50.13 -11.31
C THR A 40 -25.86 50.32 -9.84
N ASN A 41 -27.00 49.76 -9.44
CA ASN A 41 -27.54 49.69 -8.10
C ASN A 41 -27.97 48.25 -7.79
N VAL A 42 -27.01 47.34 -7.65
CA VAL A 42 -27.21 46.19 -6.77
C VAL A 42 -27.14 46.76 -5.35
N GLU A 43 -28.29 46.95 -4.70
CA GLU A 43 -28.31 47.05 -3.25
C GLU A 43 -27.84 45.70 -2.70
N VAL A 44 -26.53 45.58 -2.51
CA VAL A 44 -25.97 44.52 -1.68
C VAL A 44 -26.50 44.82 -0.28
N ASP A 45 -27.44 44.00 0.19
CA ASP A 45 -27.92 44.08 1.57
C ASP A 45 -26.74 43.81 2.52
N THR A 46 -26.08 44.89 2.93
CA THR A 46 -25.03 44.91 3.96
C THR A 46 -25.61 44.99 5.36
N SER A 47 -26.94 44.85 5.52
CA SER A 47 -27.57 44.83 6.83
C SER A 47 -27.02 43.65 7.63
N THR A 48 -26.34 43.97 8.73
CA THR A 48 -25.97 43.01 9.77
C THR A 48 -27.20 42.50 10.54
N LEU A 49 -28.39 43.06 10.28
CA LEU A 49 -29.63 42.78 11.00
C LEU A 49 -30.56 41.80 10.26
N LEU A 50 -30.44 41.66 8.94
CA LEU A 50 -31.33 40.82 8.13
C LEU A 50 -30.61 39.55 7.67
N THR A 51 -31.13 38.40 8.10
CA THR A 51 -30.68 37.09 7.64
C THR A 51 -31.24 36.81 6.25
N ASN A 52 -30.38 36.43 5.30
CA ASN A 52 -30.83 36.08 3.96
C ASN A 52 -31.42 34.67 3.92
N LYS A 53 -32.73 34.58 3.68
CA LYS A 53 -33.48 33.32 3.72
C LYS A 53 -33.66 32.64 2.36
N SER A 54 -33.04 33.16 1.29
CA SER A 54 -33.23 32.67 -0.09
C SER A 54 -32.93 31.18 -0.30
N LYS A 55 -32.03 30.60 0.51
CA LYS A 55 -31.70 29.17 0.47
C LYS A 55 -32.17 28.38 1.69
N TYR A 56 -33.02 28.94 2.57
CA TYR A 56 -33.43 28.26 3.81
C TYR A 56 -34.07 26.89 3.59
N ALA A 57 -34.86 26.73 2.52
CA ALA A 57 -35.46 25.44 2.20
C ALA A 57 -34.40 24.36 1.95
N LYS A 58 -33.32 24.72 1.24
CA LYS A 58 -32.19 23.82 0.96
C LYS A 58 -31.27 23.68 2.16
N ALA A 59 -30.95 24.78 2.83
CA ALA A 59 -30.16 24.78 4.06
C ALA A 59 -30.82 23.95 5.18
N ARG A 60 -32.15 23.85 5.22
CA ARG A 60 -32.88 22.98 6.16
C ARG A 60 -32.64 21.50 5.89
N ILE A 61 -32.48 21.12 4.62
CA ILE A 61 -32.13 19.74 4.23
C ILE A 61 -30.68 19.48 4.61
N PHE A 62 -29.78 20.38 4.19
CA PHE A 62 -28.36 20.27 4.46
C PHE A 62 -27.67 21.63 4.34
N PRO A 63 -26.78 22.01 5.28
CA PRO A 63 -26.37 21.25 6.47
C PRO A 63 -27.37 21.27 7.64
N GLY A 64 -28.29 22.23 7.68
CA GLY A 64 -29.28 22.39 8.74
C GLY A 64 -29.42 23.84 9.17
N LEU A 65 -30.54 24.15 9.83
CA LEU A 65 -30.76 25.47 10.42
C LEU A 65 -30.21 25.54 11.84
N VAL A 66 -30.00 26.77 12.33
CA VAL A 66 -29.58 27.06 13.71
C VAL A 66 -30.67 27.89 14.40
N CYS A 67 -30.92 27.62 15.68
CA CYS A 67 -31.89 28.35 16.49
C CYS A 67 -31.53 29.84 16.65
N ASP A 68 -32.55 30.70 16.69
CA ASP A 68 -32.40 32.16 16.59
C ASP A 68 -31.56 32.78 17.72
N ASP A 69 -31.61 32.22 18.92
CA ASP A 69 -30.91 32.68 20.12
C ASP A 69 -29.45 32.21 20.25
N ALA A 70 -28.95 31.38 19.33
CA ALA A 70 -27.57 30.88 19.37
C ALA A 70 -26.51 31.88 18.91
N ARG A 71 -26.89 33.09 18.45
CA ARG A 71 -25.94 34.06 17.91
C ARG A 71 -25.20 34.78 19.02
N VAL A 72 -23.88 34.82 18.91
CA VAL A 72 -22.97 35.47 19.84
C VAL A 72 -21.95 36.33 19.08
N ASP A 73 -21.43 37.33 19.79
CA ASP A 73 -20.22 38.05 19.41
C ASP A 73 -19.09 37.57 20.33
N THR A 74 -17.95 37.19 19.76
CA THR A 74 -16.88 36.56 20.53
C THR A 74 -15.50 36.91 19.97
N THR A 75 -14.46 36.66 20.75
CA THR A 75 -13.07 36.85 20.37
C THR A 75 -12.31 35.56 20.64
N ILE A 76 -11.56 35.08 19.66
CA ILE A 76 -10.72 33.88 19.78
C ILE A 76 -9.25 34.22 19.58
N MET A 77 -8.38 33.49 20.27
CA MET A 77 -6.95 33.46 20.02
C MET A 77 -6.64 32.20 19.20
N LEU A 78 -6.31 32.36 17.93
CA LEU A 78 -6.07 31.24 17.03
C LEU A 78 -4.59 31.05 16.78
N SER A 79 -4.05 29.89 17.17
CA SER A 79 -2.69 29.49 16.80
C SER A 79 -2.68 29.06 15.33
N LEU A 80 -1.93 29.80 14.51
CA LEU A 80 -1.77 29.55 13.07
C LEU A 80 -0.32 29.16 12.73
N ASN A 81 0.42 28.66 13.72
CA ASN A 81 1.74 28.09 13.54
C ASN A 81 1.61 26.59 13.21
N TYR A 82 2.29 26.14 12.16
CA TYR A 82 2.24 24.75 11.72
C TYR A 82 3.49 24.35 10.95
N THR A 83 3.79 23.05 10.97
CA THR A 83 4.76 22.41 10.09
C THR A 83 4.00 21.77 8.93
N GLN A 84 4.05 22.39 7.75
CA GLN A 84 3.49 21.82 6.53
C GLN A 84 4.54 21.01 5.79
N ARG A 85 4.10 19.89 5.24
CA ARG A 85 4.85 19.06 4.31
C ARG A 85 4.05 18.91 3.04
N ARG A 86 4.68 19.13 1.89
CA ARG A 86 4.00 19.00 0.60
C ARG A 86 3.99 17.55 0.13
N ASN A 87 3.05 17.24 -0.77
CA ASN A 87 2.90 15.91 -1.33
C ASN A 87 4.13 15.47 -2.14
N ASP A 88 4.80 16.40 -2.85
CA ASP A 88 6.04 16.15 -3.59
C ASP A 88 7.24 15.85 -2.67
N GLU A 89 7.27 16.45 -1.48
CA GLU A 89 8.32 16.24 -0.48
C GLU A 89 8.19 14.87 0.20
N LEU A 90 6.98 14.54 0.66
CA LEU A 90 6.71 13.24 1.31
C LEU A 90 6.52 12.11 0.30
N ARG A 91 6.25 12.45 -0.96
CA ARG A 91 5.91 11.56 -2.08
C ARG A 91 4.71 10.66 -1.80
N ILE A 92 3.74 11.18 -1.06
CA ILE A 92 2.44 10.55 -0.80
C ILE A 92 1.35 11.26 -1.60
N SER A 93 0.19 10.64 -1.76
CA SER A 93 -0.94 11.22 -2.51
C SER A 93 -1.36 12.59 -1.95
N GLN A 94 -1.66 12.67 -0.65
CA GLN A 94 -2.23 13.86 -0.02
C GLN A 94 -1.83 13.96 1.47
N PRO A 95 -0.92 14.88 1.84
CA PRO A 95 -0.71 15.26 3.25
C PRO A 95 -1.85 16.15 3.75
N PRO A 96 -2.05 16.29 5.07
CA PRO A 96 -3.02 17.23 5.63
C PRO A 96 -2.65 18.69 5.30
N ILE A 97 -3.67 19.56 5.19
CA ILE A 97 -3.53 20.97 4.80
C ILE A 97 -3.88 21.94 5.96
N PRO A 98 -3.33 23.17 5.96
CA PRO A 98 -3.49 24.13 7.06
C PRO A 98 -4.86 24.82 7.09
N VAL A 99 -5.92 24.07 7.40
CA VAL A 99 -7.28 24.58 7.60
C VAL A 99 -7.58 24.55 9.10
N PHE A 100 -7.62 25.74 9.74
CA PHE A 100 -7.75 25.86 11.18
C PHE A 100 -9.19 26.08 11.61
N SER A 101 -9.65 25.20 12.50
CA SER A 101 -10.96 25.27 13.12
C SER A 101 -11.05 26.40 14.13
N THR A 102 -12.15 27.16 14.09
CA THR A 102 -12.37 28.29 15.02
C THR A 102 -13.22 27.92 16.24
N GLY A 103 -13.92 26.77 16.21
CA GLY A 103 -14.99 26.46 17.18
C GLY A 103 -16.29 27.22 16.94
N LEU A 104 -16.40 27.93 15.82
CA LEU A 104 -17.53 28.78 15.48
C LEU A 104 -18.25 28.27 14.23
N TYR A 105 -19.53 28.59 14.15
CA TYR A 105 -20.43 28.20 13.06
C TYR A 105 -21.16 29.43 12.53
N ALA A 106 -21.21 29.61 11.22
CA ALA A 106 -22.04 30.60 10.57
C ALA A 106 -23.45 30.02 10.38
N ALA A 107 -24.46 30.64 11.00
CA ALA A 107 -25.83 30.23 10.73
C ALA A 107 -26.24 30.57 9.28
N PRO A 108 -27.13 29.79 8.66
CA PRO A 108 -27.48 29.96 7.24
C PRO A 108 -27.95 31.38 6.93
N GLY A 109 -27.32 32.00 5.94
CA GLY A 109 -27.68 33.32 5.43
C GLY A 109 -27.31 34.49 6.33
N ASP A 110 -26.68 34.28 7.48
CA ASP A 110 -26.20 35.37 8.33
C ASP A 110 -24.97 36.06 7.71
N LEU A 111 -24.86 37.38 7.92
CA LEU A 111 -23.67 38.14 7.56
C LEU A 111 -22.71 38.13 8.75
N VAL A 112 -21.68 37.30 8.68
CA VAL A 112 -20.65 37.20 9.71
C VAL A 112 -19.67 38.36 9.54
N THR A 113 -19.36 39.03 10.64
CA THR A 113 -18.31 40.06 10.68
C THR A 113 -17.07 39.51 11.37
N ILE A 114 -15.90 39.77 10.79
CA ILE A 114 -14.60 39.32 11.29
C ILE A 114 -13.67 40.54 11.37
N GLU A 115 -13.25 40.90 12.57
CA GLU A 115 -12.23 41.92 12.79
C GLU A 115 -10.86 41.27 12.86
N VAL A 116 -10.00 41.64 11.92
CA VAL A 116 -8.62 41.16 11.79
C VAL A 116 -7.66 42.23 12.31
N PRO A 117 -6.66 41.89 13.14
CA PRO A 117 -5.73 42.87 13.69
C PRO A 117 -4.96 43.64 12.62
N ALA A 118 -4.55 44.87 12.96
CA ALA A 118 -3.68 45.66 12.11
C ALA A 118 -2.39 44.88 11.76
N GLY A 119 -1.96 44.94 10.50
CA GLY A 119 -0.75 44.26 10.02
C GLY A 119 -0.90 42.76 9.74
N MET A 120 -2.07 42.15 10.03
CA MET A 120 -2.31 40.73 9.75
C MET A 120 -2.85 40.52 8.34
N TYR A 121 -2.00 40.00 7.45
CA TYR A 121 -2.34 39.72 6.05
C TYR A 121 -2.24 38.23 5.73
N GLY A 122 -2.83 37.83 4.60
CA GLY A 122 -2.67 36.48 4.07
C GLY A 122 -3.49 35.43 4.82
N LEU A 123 -4.62 35.84 5.41
CA LEU A 123 -5.64 34.95 5.96
C LEU A 123 -6.80 34.85 4.97
N THR A 124 -7.37 33.66 4.85
CA THR A 124 -8.62 33.41 4.12
C THR A 124 -9.62 32.81 5.11
N VAL A 125 -10.85 33.31 5.12
CA VAL A 125 -11.97 32.65 5.82
C VAL A 125 -12.65 31.69 4.86
N GLN A 126 -13.05 30.52 5.37
CA GLN A 126 -13.97 29.60 4.71
C GLN A 126 -15.18 29.35 5.62
N LEU A 127 -16.38 29.42 5.05
CA LEU A 127 -17.64 29.07 5.69
C LEU A 127 -18.20 27.80 5.04
N GLY A 128 -18.32 26.72 5.81
CA GLY A 128 -18.71 25.40 5.32
C GLY A 128 -17.54 24.41 5.30
N ALA A 129 -17.81 23.19 5.77
CA ALA A 129 -16.84 22.08 5.71
C ALA A 129 -16.89 21.31 4.38
N TRP A 130 -18.00 21.43 3.65
CA TRP A 130 -18.32 20.63 2.46
C TRP A 130 -17.80 21.30 1.19
N THR A 131 -16.52 21.12 0.93
CA THR A 131 -15.85 21.63 -0.27
C THR A 131 -16.00 20.71 -1.49
N ASP A 132 -16.62 19.54 -1.31
CA ASP A 132 -16.84 18.58 -2.39
C ASP A 132 -17.84 19.14 -3.42
N ASN A 133 -17.47 19.05 -4.70
CA ASN A 133 -18.13 19.75 -5.78
C ASN A 133 -19.00 18.80 -6.61
N LEU A 134 -20.31 19.01 -6.57
CA LEU A 134 -21.26 18.18 -7.33
C LEU A 134 -21.62 18.78 -8.72
N SER A 135 -20.88 19.78 -9.20
CA SER A 135 -21.16 20.38 -10.50
C SER A 135 -20.96 19.35 -11.62
N GLY A 136 -21.96 19.18 -12.48
CA GLY A 136 -21.94 18.17 -13.55
C GLY A 136 -22.48 16.80 -13.14
N LYS A 137 -22.76 16.59 -11.85
CA LYS A 137 -23.30 15.33 -11.32
C LYS A 137 -24.82 15.19 -11.51
N GLU A 138 -25.49 16.20 -12.04
CA GLU A 138 -26.93 16.18 -12.34
C GLU A 138 -27.29 15.09 -13.37
N SER A 139 -26.31 14.68 -14.19
CA SER A 139 -26.47 13.57 -15.14
C SER A 139 -26.48 12.19 -14.50
N GLU A 140 -25.94 12.05 -13.28
CA GLU A 140 -25.88 10.80 -12.52
C GLU A 140 -27.16 10.59 -11.67
N GLY A 141 -27.95 11.65 -11.47
CA GLY A 141 -29.23 11.62 -10.76
C GLY A 141 -29.56 12.96 -10.08
N PRO A 142 -30.72 13.05 -9.41
CA PRO A 142 -31.07 14.21 -8.61
C PRO A 142 -30.04 14.45 -7.50
N LEU A 143 -29.56 15.69 -7.39
CA LEU A 143 -28.64 16.06 -6.32
C LEU A 143 -29.38 16.23 -4.99
N ALA A 144 -28.82 15.68 -3.91
CA ALA A 144 -29.31 15.79 -2.54
C ALA A 144 -29.04 17.18 -1.92
N ARG A 145 -28.09 17.94 -2.47
CA ARG A 145 -27.78 19.33 -2.12
C ARG A 145 -27.33 20.11 -3.34
N ASP A 146 -27.25 21.44 -3.20
CA ASP A 146 -26.69 22.27 -4.28
C ASP A 146 -25.20 21.93 -4.52
N PRO A 147 -24.69 22.08 -5.76
CA PRO A 147 -23.33 21.67 -6.12
C PRO A 147 -22.23 22.25 -5.25
N LEU A 148 -22.36 23.54 -4.92
CA LEU A 148 -21.42 24.29 -4.11
C LEU A 148 -22.15 24.92 -2.93
N ILE A 149 -21.77 24.53 -1.72
CA ILE A 149 -22.36 25.04 -0.47
C ILE A 149 -21.32 25.63 0.48
N THR A 150 -20.11 25.90 -0.01
CA THR A 150 -19.02 26.53 0.74
C THR A 150 -18.75 27.94 0.19
N THR A 151 -18.32 28.86 1.05
CA THR A 151 -17.92 30.22 0.66
C THR A 151 -16.56 30.55 1.24
N SER A 152 -15.64 31.05 0.42
CA SER A 152 -14.32 31.47 0.87
C SER A 152 -14.04 32.92 0.48
N LYS A 153 -13.34 33.66 1.35
CA LYS A 153 -13.00 35.07 1.13
C LYS A 153 -11.65 35.41 1.76
N ALA A 154 -10.78 36.09 1.01
CA ALA A 154 -9.55 36.65 1.56
C ALA A 154 -9.88 37.73 2.59
N LEU A 155 -9.19 37.71 3.72
CA LEU A 155 -9.32 38.69 4.79
C LEU A 155 -8.21 39.74 4.70
N ILE A 156 -8.56 40.98 5.03
CA ILE A 156 -7.63 42.09 5.18
C ILE A 156 -7.66 42.62 6.61
N PRO A 157 -6.62 43.30 7.12
CA PRO A 157 -6.69 43.99 8.39
C PRO A 157 -7.91 44.92 8.50
N GLY A 158 -8.56 44.93 9.66
CA GLY A 158 -9.79 45.66 9.91
C GLY A 158 -11.04 44.79 9.78
N THR A 159 -12.17 45.43 9.46
CA THR A 159 -13.49 44.78 9.43
C THR A 159 -13.74 44.10 8.09
N ASN A 160 -14.05 42.80 8.14
CA ASN A 160 -14.42 41.99 7.00
C ASN A 160 -15.83 41.43 7.20
N THR A 161 -16.61 41.32 6.13
CA THR A 161 -17.92 40.65 6.15
C THR A 161 -17.95 39.48 5.16
N VAL A 162 -18.57 38.38 5.55
CA VAL A 162 -18.72 37.17 4.72
C VAL A 162 -20.05 36.48 5.05
N ARG A 163 -20.66 35.83 4.06
CA ARG A 163 -21.95 35.14 4.20
C ARG A 163 -21.91 33.83 3.43
N ASN A 164 -22.50 32.79 4.00
CA ASN A 164 -22.82 31.55 3.31
C ASN A 164 -24.33 31.31 3.46
N LEU A 165 -25.03 31.05 2.36
CA LEU A 165 -26.49 30.89 2.35
C LEU A 165 -26.97 29.57 2.99
N TYR A 166 -26.08 28.59 3.13
CA TYR A 166 -26.32 27.29 3.76
C TYR A 166 -25.77 27.22 5.18
N GLY A 167 -24.86 28.12 5.55
CA GLY A 167 -24.16 28.09 6.83
C GLY A 167 -23.04 27.04 6.87
N GLY A 168 -22.43 26.88 8.04
CA GLY A 168 -21.33 25.92 8.23
C GLY A 168 -20.27 26.38 9.22
N HIS A 169 -19.36 25.47 9.56
CA HIS A 169 -18.18 25.80 10.36
C HIS A 169 -17.38 26.94 9.74
N ILE A 170 -16.77 27.76 10.58
CA ILE A 170 -15.90 28.86 10.19
C ILE A 170 -14.45 28.39 10.34
N TYR A 171 -13.70 28.44 9.24
CA TYR A 171 -12.28 28.09 9.21
C TYR A 171 -11.43 29.29 8.83
N ILE A 172 -10.20 29.32 9.34
CA ILE A 172 -9.16 30.27 8.93
C ILE A 172 -8.03 29.51 8.27
N ILE A 173 -7.65 29.95 7.08
CA ILE A 173 -6.62 29.35 6.25
C ILE A 173 -5.51 30.38 6.07
N PRO A 174 -4.35 30.22 6.75
CA PRO A 174 -3.22 31.10 6.58
C PRO A 174 -2.39 30.71 5.35
N SER A 175 -1.95 31.70 4.58
CA SER A 175 -1.07 31.52 3.41
C SER A 175 0.35 31.03 3.76
N LYS A 176 0.75 31.15 5.03
CA LYS A 176 2.03 30.69 5.59
C LYS A 176 1.91 30.54 7.12
N PRO A 177 2.81 29.80 7.79
CA PRO A 177 2.84 29.75 9.25
C PRO A 177 2.94 31.14 9.88
N VAL A 178 2.24 31.33 11.01
CA VAL A 178 2.26 32.57 11.80
C VAL A 178 2.75 32.24 13.20
N ASP A 179 3.88 32.84 13.60
CA ASP A 179 4.58 32.49 14.85
C ASP A 179 3.75 32.73 16.10
N ASN A 180 3.01 33.84 16.14
CA ASN A 180 2.22 34.25 17.30
C ASN A 180 0.72 33.99 17.08
N PRO A 181 -0.03 33.57 18.12
CA PRO A 181 -1.47 33.45 18.04
C PRO A 181 -2.14 34.76 17.60
N VAL A 182 -3.11 34.65 16.69
CA VAL A 182 -3.82 35.78 16.11
C VAL A 182 -5.14 35.98 16.85
N GLN A 183 -5.36 37.18 17.37
CA GLN A 183 -6.65 37.55 17.95
C GLN A 183 -7.65 37.89 16.84
N LEU A 184 -8.74 37.16 16.72
CA LEU A 184 -9.81 37.42 15.75
C LEU A 184 -11.11 37.66 16.49
N LYS A 185 -11.82 38.73 16.14
CA LYS A 185 -13.16 39.01 16.71
C LYS A 185 -14.23 38.69 15.70
N PHE A 186 -15.23 37.93 16.13
CA PHE A 186 -16.35 37.49 15.32
C PHE A 186 -17.63 38.10 15.85
N LYS A 187 -18.51 38.54 14.95
CA LYS A 187 -19.87 38.97 15.31
C LYS A 187 -20.90 38.16 14.54
N ARG A 188 -22.03 37.91 15.21
CA ARG A 188 -23.18 37.16 14.68
C ARG A 188 -22.82 35.74 14.22
N VAL A 189 -22.07 35.03 15.06
CA VAL A 189 -21.69 33.61 14.86
C VAL A 189 -22.35 32.74 15.91
N CYS A 190 -22.29 31.42 15.77
CA CYS A 190 -22.76 30.47 16.78
C CYS A 190 -21.59 29.67 17.33
N GLU A 191 -21.63 29.30 18.60
CA GLU A 191 -20.65 28.38 19.17
C GLU A 191 -20.95 26.94 18.75
N SER A 192 -20.00 26.30 18.08
CA SER A 192 -20.10 24.87 17.74
C SER A 192 -19.89 24.01 19.00
N PRO A 193 -20.67 22.93 19.22
CA PRO A 193 -20.51 22.07 20.39
C PRO A 193 -19.37 21.05 20.18
N ASP A 194 -18.18 21.56 19.88
CA ASP A 194 -17.00 20.76 19.54
C ASP A 194 -16.43 20.02 20.75
N PHE A 195 -15.87 18.84 20.49
CA PHE A 195 -14.95 18.17 21.41
C PHE A 195 -13.51 18.46 20.99
N VAL A 196 -12.67 18.92 21.91
CA VAL A 196 -11.24 19.17 21.64
C VAL A 196 -10.42 18.36 22.62
N LEU A 197 -9.63 17.43 22.10
CA LEU A 197 -8.79 16.56 22.91
C LEU A 197 -7.88 17.40 23.82
N GLY A 198 -7.89 17.09 25.13
CA GLY A 198 -7.09 17.78 26.13
C GLY A 198 -7.63 19.15 26.58
N GLN A 199 -8.72 19.67 25.98
CA GLN A 199 -9.35 20.93 26.40
C GLN A 199 -10.80 20.75 26.85
N THR A 200 -11.59 19.93 26.15
CA THR A 200 -12.99 19.66 26.49
C THR A 200 -13.10 18.38 27.30
N THR A 201 -13.73 18.41 28.48
CA THR A 201 -14.01 17.18 29.23
C THR A 201 -15.22 16.44 28.66
N ASN A 202 -15.28 15.11 28.82
CA ASN A 202 -16.43 14.31 28.38
C ASN A 202 -17.76 14.86 28.91
N ALA A 203 -17.83 15.19 30.21
CA ALA A 203 -19.04 15.71 30.84
C ALA A 203 -19.46 17.07 30.27
N ALA A 204 -18.51 18.00 30.11
CA ALA A 204 -18.79 19.31 29.52
C ALA A 204 -19.28 19.18 28.07
N TRP A 205 -18.68 18.29 27.29
CA TRP A 205 -19.10 18.03 25.91
C TRP A 205 -20.52 17.44 25.86
N HIS A 206 -20.80 16.40 26.64
CA HIS A 206 -22.13 15.79 26.73
C HIS A 206 -23.22 16.81 27.12
N GLN A 207 -22.91 17.75 28.01
CA GLN A 207 -23.82 18.85 28.35
C GLN A 207 -23.99 19.84 27.19
N LYS A 208 -22.88 20.26 26.56
CA LYS A 208 -22.89 21.25 25.48
C LYS A 208 -23.66 20.73 24.28
N ILE A 209 -23.46 19.48 23.84
CA ILE A 209 -24.21 18.91 22.70
C ILE A 209 -25.71 18.88 22.97
N GLN A 210 -26.16 18.58 24.20
CA GLN A 210 -27.59 18.55 24.51
C GLN A 210 -28.22 19.94 24.42
N SER A 211 -27.52 20.96 24.93
CA SER A 211 -28.01 22.36 24.93
C SER A 211 -27.87 23.09 23.59
N SER A 212 -26.90 22.70 22.74
CA SER A 212 -26.65 23.38 21.47
C SER A 212 -27.75 23.08 20.47
N CYS A 213 -28.01 24.01 19.56
CA CYS A 213 -28.88 23.80 18.40
C CYS A 213 -28.10 23.86 17.07
N VAL A 214 -26.77 23.94 17.13
CA VAL A 214 -25.93 23.90 15.93
C VAL A 214 -25.96 22.47 15.38
N PRO A 215 -26.28 22.27 14.08
CA PRO A 215 -26.57 20.94 13.52
C PRO A 215 -25.32 20.06 13.35
N TRP A 216 -24.14 20.67 13.27
CA TRP A 216 -22.87 19.98 13.04
C TRP A 216 -21.84 20.41 14.07
N LEU A 217 -20.88 19.52 14.34
CA LEU A 217 -19.81 19.75 15.29
C LEU A 217 -18.51 19.09 14.82
N GLU A 218 -17.40 19.46 15.45
CA GLU A 218 -16.11 18.82 15.25
C GLU A 218 -15.65 18.02 16.47
N LEU A 219 -15.16 16.80 16.24
CA LEU A 219 -14.32 16.06 17.20
C LEU A 219 -12.87 16.25 16.77
N ARG A 220 -12.03 16.85 17.63
CA ARG A 220 -10.72 17.36 17.23
C ARG A 220 -9.58 16.81 18.08
N SER A 221 -8.52 16.39 17.41
CA SER A 221 -7.16 16.26 17.95
C SER A 221 -6.18 17.09 17.10
N ASP A 222 -4.89 17.05 17.43
CA ASP A 222 -3.86 17.74 16.63
C ASP A 222 -3.65 17.05 15.25
N TYR A 223 -4.14 15.81 15.10
CA TYR A 223 -3.83 14.90 13.99
C TYR A 223 -5.02 14.45 13.16
N ILE A 224 -6.23 14.55 13.71
CA ILE A 224 -7.45 14.27 12.95
C ILE A 224 -8.63 15.12 13.45
N THR A 225 -9.55 15.42 12.55
CA THR A 225 -10.81 16.11 12.84
C THR A 225 -11.96 15.44 12.11
N PHE A 226 -13.04 15.14 12.84
CA PHE A 226 -14.27 14.62 12.28
C PHE A 226 -15.36 15.69 12.31
N VAL A 227 -15.94 16.02 11.16
CA VAL A 227 -17.12 16.89 11.05
C VAL A 227 -18.36 16.01 11.00
N VAL A 228 -19.09 15.94 12.12
CA VAL A 228 -20.19 14.99 12.32
C VAL A 228 -21.50 15.68 12.69
N SER A 229 -22.61 15.01 12.38
CA SER A 229 -23.94 15.49 12.74
C SER A 229 -24.14 15.44 14.26
N ARG A 230 -24.66 16.53 14.82
CA ARG A 230 -25.13 16.57 16.20
C ARG A 230 -26.23 15.54 16.44
N GLU A 231 -27.13 15.35 15.46
CA GLU A 231 -28.21 14.38 15.57
C GLU A 231 -27.66 12.97 15.80
N TYR A 232 -26.64 12.56 15.05
CA TYR A 232 -26.04 11.25 15.22
C TYR A 232 -25.34 11.10 16.56
N CYS A 233 -24.65 12.15 17.04
CA CYS A 233 -24.06 12.15 18.37
C CYS A 233 -25.10 12.00 19.50
N LEU A 234 -26.32 12.48 19.30
CA LEU A 234 -27.42 12.33 20.27
C LEU A 234 -28.07 10.95 20.19
N ASN A 235 -28.23 10.39 18.98
CA ASN A 235 -28.90 9.11 18.75
C ASN A 235 -27.97 7.91 19.02
N GLN A 236 -26.70 8.03 18.65
CA GLN A 236 -25.64 7.06 18.89
C GLN A 236 -24.56 7.72 19.75
N LYS A 237 -24.73 7.60 21.06
CA LYS A 237 -23.92 8.31 22.04
C LYS A 237 -22.44 7.90 21.99
N ILE A 238 -21.55 8.88 21.81
CA ILE A 238 -20.11 8.72 21.99
C ILE A 238 -19.80 8.78 23.49
N ASN A 239 -19.67 7.64 24.16
CA ASN A 239 -19.55 7.59 25.62
C ASN A 239 -18.29 8.31 26.14
N ASP A 240 -17.14 8.06 25.51
CA ASP A 240 -15.83 8.58 25.92
C ASP A 240 -15.10 9.22 24.73
N PRO A 241 -15.45 10.46 24.36
CA PRO A 241 -14.80 11.17 23.26
C PRO A 241 -13.32 11.45 23.54
N GLN A 242 -12.90 11.59 24.80
CA GLN A 242 -11.48 11.68 25.17
C GLN A 242 -10.72 10.43 24.77
N ALA A 243 -11.18 9.24 25.15
CA ALA A 243 -10.51 7.99 24.80
C ALA A 243 -10.57 7.71 23.28
N LEU A 244 -11.70 8.02 22.63
CA LEU A 244 -11.84 7.92 21.17
C LEU A 244 -10.82 8.78 20.44
N MET A 245 -10.76 10.08 20.74
CA MET A 245 -9.87 10.99 20.03
C MET A 245 -8.40 10.77 20.39
N THR A 246 -8.11 10.26 21.59
CA THR A 246 -6.76 9.79 21.95
C THR A 246 -6.35 8.61 21.07
N GLU A 247 -7.22 7.61 20.88
CA GLU A 247 -6.90 6.46 20.03
C GLU A 247 -6.73 6.87 18.56
N TRP A 248 -7.55 7.80 18.06
CA TRP A 248 -7.38 8.36 16.72
C TRP A 248 -6.09 9.18 16.56
N GLU A 249 -5.66 9.91 17.58
CA GLU A 249 -4.36 10.59 17.57
C GLU A 249 -3.21 9.58 17.49
N THR A 250 -3.23 8.53 18.31
CA THR A 250 -2.25 7.43 18.27
C THR A 250 -2.24 6.76 16.90
N ALA A 251 -3.42 6.46 16.35
CA ALA A 251 -3.59 5.90 15.01
C ALA A 251 -2.87 6.70 13.93
N ILE A 252 -3.14 8.01 13.82
CA ILE A 252 -2.48 8.84 12.80
C ILE A 252 -0.97 8.94 13.04
N LYS A 253 -0.55 9.08 14.30
CA LYS A 253 0.87 9.22 14.64
C LYS A 253 1.66 7.95 14.38
N GLU A 254 1.16 6.79 14.77
CA GLU A 254 1.91 5.53 14.76
C GLU A 254 1.62 4.71 13.49
N ASP A 255 0.34 4.52 13.15
CA ASP A 255 -0.06 3.62 12.07
C ASP A 255 0.07 4.29 10.71
N PHE A 256 -0.02 5.62 10.63
CA PHE A 256 0.21 6.38 9.41
C PHE A 256 1.58 7.05 9.39
N PHE A 257 1.81 8.14 10.12
CA PHE A 257 3.07 8.88 10.04
C PHE A 257 4.27 8.02 10.45
N GLY A 258 4.21 7.35 11.59
CA GLY A 258 5.26 6.44 12.06
C GLY A 258 5.53 5.30 11.08
N TRP A 259 4.48 4.67 10.54
CA TRP A 259 4.64 3.58 9.58
C TRP A 259 5.13 4.03 8.19
N MET A 260 4.91 5.31 7.84
CA MET A 260 5.58 5.97 6.72
C MET A 260 7.01 6.42 7.06
N GLY A 261 7.52 6.15 8.27
CA GLY A 261 8.85 6.57 8.72
C GLY A 261 8.97 8.08 8.91
N LEU A 262 7.88 8.74 9.31
CA LEU A 262 7.82 10.16 9.66
C LEU A 262 7.71 10.30 11.18
N THR A 263 8.36 11.32 11.74
CA THR A 263 8.33 11.61 13.18
C THR A 263 8.24 13.11 13.44
N GLU A 264 7.70 13.49 14.60
CA GLU A 264 7.75 14.88 15.04
C GLU A 264 9.20 15.31 15.29
N ASN A 265 9.58 16.51 14.85
CA ASN A 265 10.92 17.08 15.07
C ASN A 265 12.06 16.18 14.56
N ALA A 266 11.86 15.52 13.41
CA ALA A 266 12.89 14.69 12.80
C ALA A 266 14.20 15.46 12.57
N ALA A 267 15.35 14.80 12.78
CA ALA A 267 16.66 15.42 12.57
C ALA A 267 16.87 15.88 11.12
N ASP A 268 16.27 15.16 10.17
CA ASP A 268 16.21 15.54 8.76
C ASP A 268 14.78 15.98 8.44
N PRO A 269 14.56 17.23 8.00
CA PRO A 269 13.24 17.75 7.62
C PRO A 269 12.45 16.86 6.66
N ILE A 270 13.11 16.07 5.81
CA ILE A 270 12.42 15.16 4.87
C ILE A 270 11.69 14.00 5.57
N ASP A 271 12.02 13.71 6.83
CA ASP A 271 11.39 12.68 7.66
C ASP A 271 10.46 13.28 8.73
N GLU A 272 10.19 14.59 8.67
CA GLU A 272 9.31 15.23 9.64
C GLU A 272 7.84 15.04 9.28
N SER A 273 7.03 14.60 10.25
CA SER A 273 5.58 14.46 10.07
C SER A 273 4.91 15.84 9.97
N PRO A 274 3.87 16.00 9.12
CA PRO A 274 3.07 17.21 9.15
C PRO A 274 2.29 17.29 10.48
N LYS A 275 2.35 18.43 11.16
CA LYS A 275 1.59 18.67 12.40
C LYS A 275 0.29 19.39 12.08
N LEU A 276 -0.57 18.72 11.33
CA LEU A 276 -1.86 19.21 10.86
C LEU A 276 -2.87 18.06 10.83
N PRO A 277 -4.15 18.31 11.13
CA PRO A 277 -5.12 17.23 11.16
C PRO A 277 -5.59 16.83 9.76
N TYR A 278 -5.68 15.54 9.50
CA TYR A 278 -6.59 15.06 8.46
C TYR A 278 -8.03 15.40 8.85
N ARG A 279 -8.85 15.82 7.89
CA ARG A 279 -10.26 16.17 8.17
C ARG A 279 -11.19 15.25 7.39
N VAL A 280 -12.06 14.58 8.13
CA VAL A 280 -13.10 13.70 7.59
C VAL A 280 -14.43 14.44 7.70
N VAL A 281 -15.09 14.66 6.57
CA VAL A 281 -16.33 15.43 6.45
C VAL A 281 -17.44 14.52 5.97
N PHE A 282 -18.52 14.46 6.74
CA PHE A 282 -19.70 13.70 6.41
C PHE A 282 -20.60 14.54 5.50
N ASP A 283 -20.90 14.05 4.31
CA ASP A 283 -21.72 14.72 3.30
C ASP A 283 -22.98 13.89 2.99
N ILE A 284 -24.10 14.56 2.78
CA ILE A 284 -25.34 13.89 2.34
C ILE A 284 -25.21 13.29 0.93
N GLN A 285 -24.23 13.77 0.15
CA GLN A 285 -23.88 13.20 -1.14
C GLN A 285 -22.39 13.46 -1.46
N PRO A 286 -21.52 12.45 -1.29
CA PRO A 286 -20.18 12.48 -1.86
C PRO A 286 -20.22 12.56 -3.40
N SER A 287 -19.23 13.21 -4.01
CA SER A 287 -19.12 13.36 -5.46
C SER A 287 -18.77 12.06 -6.17
N VAL A 288 -18.16 11.11 -5.46
CA VAL A 288 -17.80 9.79 -5.97
C VAL A 288 -17.84 8.75 -4.85
N GLY A 289 -18.37 7.57 -5.18
CA GLY A 289 -18.36 6.42 -4.29
C GLY A 289 -19.17 6.60 -3.01
N TYR A 290 -18.91 5.71 -2.05
CA TYR A 290 -19.50 5.75 -0.70
C TYR A 290 -18.69 6.65 0.25
N GLY A 291 -17.41 6.86 -0.07
CA GLY A 291 -16.48 7.81 0.50
C GLY A 291 -15.33 7.99 -0.48
N HIS A 292 -14.55 9.05 -0.30
CA HIS A 292 -13.32 9.26 -1.04
C HIS A 292 -12.29 10.06 -0.24
N ASN A 293 -11.03 9.80 -0.55
CA ASN A 293 -9.90 10.47 0.05
C ASN A 293 -9.75 11.92 -0.45
N GLY A 294 -8.91 12.69 0.23
CA GLY A 294 -8.63 14.08 -0.14
C GLY A 294 -8.38 14.98 1.06
N ASN A 295 -8.52 16.28 0.80
CA ASN A 295 -8.41 17.35 1.78
C ASN A 295 -9.62 18.30 1.61
N PRO A 296 -10.77 18.01 2.23
CA PRO A 296 -11.01 16.94 3.22
C PRO A 296 -11.22 15.56 2.58
N ILE A 297 -11.16 14.53 3.42
CA ILE A 297 -11.73 13.21 3.16
C ILE A 297 -13.26 13.36 3.27
N VAL A 298 -14.02 12.85 2.31
CA VAL A 298 -15.48 13.00 2.27
C VAL A 298 -16.12 11.63 2.37
N VAL A 299 -17.10 11.50 3.26
CA VAL A 299 -17.78 10.22 3.52
C VAL A 299 -19.29 10.42 3.52
N THR A 300 -20.04 9.37 3.19
CA THR A 300 -21.50 9.44 3.22
C THR A 300 -22.00 9.67 4.64
N ASN A 301 -22.95 10.59 4.81
CA ASN A 301 -23.56 10.90 6.09
C ASN A 301 -24.61 9.84 6.49
N ASP A 302 -24.16 8.73 7.06
CA ASP A 302 -24.99 7.68 7.64
C ASP A 302 -24.41 7.11 8.96
N TYR A 303 -25.19 6.26 9.63
CA TYR A 303 -24.78 5.65 10.92
C TYR A 303 -23.62 4.67 10.78
N HIS A 304 -23.36 4.13 9.59
CA HIS A 304 -22.29 3.15 9.37
C HIS A 304 -20.94 3.85 9.32
N TRP A 305 -20.81 4.90 8.49
CA TRP A 305 -19.64 5.79 8.51
C TRP A 305 -19.44 6.48 9.85
N PHE A 306 -20.56 6.82 10.53
CA PHE A 306 -20.49 7.43 11.85
C PHE A 306 -19.84 6.44 12.82
N SER A 307 -20.25 5.18 12.83
CA SER A 307 -19.65 4.12 13.64
C SER A 307 -18.17 3.89 13.30
N PHE A 308 -17.79 3.86 12.01
CA PHE A 308 -16.38 3.77 11.60
C PHE A 308 -15.52 4.88 12.21
N SER A 309 -16.08 6.09 12.33
CA SER A 309 -15.35 7.26 12.80
C SER A 309 -15.43 7.48 14.32
N THR A 310 -16.52 7.06 14.97
CA THR A 310 -16.82 7.48 16.34
C THR A 310 -17.03 6.37 17.35
N ASP A 311 -16.97 5.09 16.95
CA ASP A 311 -17.04 3.97 17.89
C ASP A 311 -15.63 3.51 18.31
N LEU A 312 -15.29 3.75 19.58
CA LEU A 312 -14.00 3.39 20.17
C LEU A 312 -13.74 1.86 20.16
N GLN A 313 -14.77 1.05 20.35
CA GLN A 313 -14.63 -0.41 20.34
C GLN A 313 -14.42 -0.91 18.91
N TRP A 314 -15.06 -0.28 17.93
CA TRP A 314 -14.80 -0.58 16.53
C TRP A 314 -13.36 -0.25 16.17
N LEU A 315 -12.87 0.93 16.54
CA LEU A 315 -11.49 1.34 16.27
C LEU A 315 -10.48 0.38 16.91
N LYS A 316 -10.64 0.04 18.19
CA LYS A 316 -9.76 -0.90 18.91
C LYS A 316 -9.87 -2.35 18.42
N GLY A 317 -11.04 -2.74 17.94
CA GLY A 317 -11.28 -4.04 17.31
C GLY A 317 -10.95 -4.10 15.82
N SER A 318 -10.40 -3.02 15.23
CA SER A 318 -10.08 -2.91 13.80
C SER A 318 -11.29 -3.05 12.86
N ASN A 319 -12.46 -2.55 13.27
CA ASN A 319 -13.68 -2.48 12.48
C ASN A 319 -13.88 -1.11 11.80
N SER A 320 -12.98 -0.15 11.99
CA SER A 320 -13.06 1.20 11.39
C SER A 320 -12.52 1.26 9.95
N TRP A 321 -12.82 0.25 9.14
CA TRP A 321 -12.14 0.05 7.84
C TRP A 321 -12.29 1.24 6.90
N GLY A 322 -13.52 1.73 6.70
CA GLY A 322 -13.79 2.82 5.75
C GLY A 322 -12.93 4.04 6.05
N THR A 323 -12.93 4.52 7.29
CA THR A 323 -12.15 5.71 7.67
C THR A 323 -10.64 5.49 7.46
N TYR A 324 -10.11 4.33 7.85
CA TYR A 324 -8.71 3.99 7.62
C TYR A 324 -8.34 3.83 6.15
N HIS A 325 -9.26 3.30 5.33
CA HIS A 325 -9.10 3.09 3.90
C HIS A 325 -8.91 4.42 3.17
N GLU A 326 -9.73 5.43 3.46
CA GLU A 326 -9.60 6.75 2.85
C GLU A 326 -8.34 7.50 3.28
N ILE A 327 -7.95 7.40 4.56
CA ILE A 327 -6.67 7.95 5.02
C ILE A 327 -5.51 7.17 4.37
N GLY A 328 -5.67 5.87 4.18
CA GLY A 328 -4.73 5.01 3.46
C GLY A 328 -4.46 5.48 2.03
N HIS A 329 -5.50 5.92 1.31
CA HIS A 329 -5.33 6.52 -0.03
C HIS A 329 -4.50 7.79 -0.01
N ASN A 330 -4.71 8.65 0.98
CA ASN A 330 -3.90 9.86 1.20
C ASN A 330 -2.41 9.51 1.45
N ALA A 331 -2.13 8.36 2.08
CA ALA A 331 -0.79 7.90 2.42
C ALA A 331 -0.05 7.15 1.28
N GLN A 332 -0.73 6.74 0.21
CA GLN A 332 -0.11 5.96 -0.87
C GLN A 332 1.07 6.69 -1.52
N MET A 333 2.16 5.96 -1.78
CA MET A 333 3.35 6.47 -2.46
C MET A 333 3.57 5.77 -3.79
N GLY A 334 3.63 6.56 -4.87
CA GLY A 334 3.70 6.06 -6.24
C GLY A 334 4.98 5.29 -6.59
N LEU A 335 6.02 5.32 -5.76
CA LEU A 335 7.26 4.56 -6.00
C LEU A 335 7.11 3.06 -5.84
N TRP A 336 6.20 2.64 -4.96
CA TRP A 336 5.99 1.22 -4.65
C TRP A 336 4.53 0.80 -4.80
N SER A 337 3.59 1.76 -4.90
CA SER A 337 2.22 1.50 -5.33
C SER A 337 2.12 1.67 -6.85
N TRP A 338 2.06 0.55 -7.58
CA TRP A 338 1.94 0.53 -9.04
C TRP A 338 0.48 0.46 -9.52
N SER A 339 0.26 0.50 -10.83
CA SER A 339 -1.06 0.84 -11.40
C SER A 339 -2.21 -0.09 -11.01
N THR A 340 -1.91 -1.33 -10.59
CA THR A 340 -2.89 -2.35 -10.21
C THR A 340 -3.16 -2.40 -8.70
N LEU A 341 -2.55 -1.48 -7.93
CA LEU A 341 -2.52 -1.48 -6.47
C LEU A 341 -3.26 -0.30 -5.80
N GLY A 342 -4.03 0.48 -6.58
CA GLY A 342 -4.76 1.66 -6.10
C GLY A 342 -5.67 1.35 -4.90
N GLU A 343 -6.43 0.27 -4.98
CA GLU A 343 -7.31 -0.23 -3.90
C GLU A 343 -6.65 -1.29 -3.00
N THR A 344 -5.36 -1.55 -3.19
CA THR A 344 -4.64 -2.61 -2.45
C THR A 344 -3.76 -2.02 -1.36
N THR A 345 -2.96 -1.03 -1.72
CA THR A 345 -1.86 -0.55 -0.86
C THR A 345 -2.33 0.40 0.23
N ASN A 346 -3.40 1.15 -0.02
CA ASN A 346 -4.13 1.88 1.01
C ASN A 346 -4.67 0.95 2.11
N ASN A 347 -5.13 -0.24 1.75
CA ASN A 347 -5.70 -1.20 2.69
C ASN A 347 -4.67 -1.84 3.63
N LEU A 348 -3.37 -1.74 3.35
CA LEU A 348 -2.32 -2.24 4.25
C LEU A 348 -2.32 -1.53 5.61
N PHE A 349 -2.76 -0.26 5.66
CA PHE A 349 -2.86 0.52 6.89
C PHE A 349 -3.92 -0.04 7.86
N ASN A 350 -5.00 -0.64 7.34
CA ASN A 350 -5.99 -1.36 8.17
C ASN A 350 -5.34 -2.54 8.91
N TYR A 351 -4.43 -3.28 8.26
CA TYR A 351 -3.72 -4.38 8.89
C TYR A 351 -2.62 -3.90 9.84
N LYS A 352 -2.03 -2.73 9.59
CA LYS A 352 -1.12 -2.08 10.56
C LYS A 352 -1.84 -1.74 11.86
N LEU A 353 -3.04 -1.14 11.81
CA LEU A 353 -3.89 -0.93 12.98
C LEU A 353 -4.17 -2.25 13.70
N ALA A 354 -4.62 -3.27 12.96
CA ALA A 354 -4.91 -4.58 13.51
C ALA A 354 -3.72 -5.19 14.25
N ARG A 355 -2.52 -5.06 13.68
CA ARG A 355 -1.29 -5.54 14.30
C ARG A 355 -0.96 -4.75 15.57
N ARG A 356 -1.04 -3.41 15.55
CA ARG A 356 -0.78 -2.58 16.73
C ARG A 356 -1.75 -2.92 17.87
N ASN A 357 -3.04 -3.03 17.56
CA ASN A 357 -4.07 -3.32 18.56
C ASN A 357 -3.95 -4.75 19.11
N GLU A 358 -3.64 -5.73 18.28
CA GLU A 358 -3.32 -7.10 18.70
C GLU A 358 -2.20 -7.10 19.75
N LEU A 359 -1.10 -6.40 19.46
CA LEU A 359 0.05 -6.26 20.37
C LEU A 359 -0.27 -5.44 21.62
N SER A 360 -1.27 -4.55 21.56
CA SER A 360 -1.70 -3.68 22.65
C SER A 360 -2.79 -4.29 23.55
N GLY A 361 -3.04 -5.60 23.42
CA GLY A 361 -3.97 -6.34 24.29
C GLY A 361 -5.38 -6.56 23.72
N TYR A 362 -5.59 -6.31 22.42
CA TYR A 362 -6.83 -6.62 21.71
C TYR A 362 -6.61 -7.80 20.73
N PRO A 363 -6.48 -9.05 21.21
CA PRO A 363 -6.07 -10.18 20.36
C PRO A 363 -7.00 -10.45 19.17
N ASN A 364 -8.28 -10.09 19.29
CA ASN A 364 -9.28 -10.26 18.22
C ASN A 364 -9.25 -9.13 17.17
N ALA A 365 -8.40 -8.11 17.36
CA ALA A 365 -8.20 -7.04 16.40
C ALA A 365 -7.49 -7.52 15.13
N TRP A 366 -6.72 -8.62 15.21
CA TRP A 366 -6.20 -9.34 14.06
C TRP A 366 -7.16 -10.45 13.62
N PRO A 367 -7.39 -10.62 12.30
CA PRO A 367 -7.06 -9.71 11.21
C PRO A 367 -7.97 -8.46 11.19
N ALA A 368 -7.58 -7.44 10.42
CA ALA A 368 -8.39 -6.24 10.18
C ALA A 368 -9.78 -6.59 9.62
N LYS A 369 -10.84 -6.00 10.16
CA LYS A 369 -12.24 -6.36 9.86
C LYS A 369 -12.81 -5.46 8.78
N HIS A 370 -13.31 -6.07 7.72
CA HIS A 370 -14.03 -5.41 6.64
C HIS A 370 -15.48 -5.91 6.62
N ASP A 371 -16.43 -5.08 6.20
CA ASP A 371 -17.85 -5.45 6.15
C ASP A 371 -18.10 -6.71 5.31
N CYS A 372 -17.33 -6.89 4.24
CA CYS A 372 -17.31 -8.14 3.47
C CYS A 372 -16.32 -9.18 4.07
N TRP A 373 -16.38 -9.42 5.39
CA TRP A 373 -15.48 -10.31 6.12
C TRP A 373 -15.35 -11.70 5.48
N THR A 374 -16.47 -12.25 5.00
CA THR A 374 -16.50 -13.52 4.26
C THR A 374 -15.68 -13.47 2.96
N CYS A 375 -15.63 -12.35 2.25
CA CYS A 375 -14.81 -12.23 1.04
C CYS A 375 -13.31 -12.28 1.37
N ILE A 376 -12.90 -11.81 2.55
CA ILE A 376 -11.51 -11.82 3.01
C ILE A 376 -11.11 -13.22 3.51
N GLU A 377 -11.85 -13.78 4.47
CA GLU A 377 -11.48 -15.04 5.15
C GLU A 377 -11.87 -16.28 4.33
N THR A 378 -13.02 -16.28 3.64
CA THR A 378 -13.56 -17.48 2.97
C THR A 378 -13.32 -17.54 1.45
N GLY A 379 -12.72 -16.52 0.83
CA GLY A 379 -12.49 -16.49 -0.62
C GLY A 379 -11.11 -15.97 -1.04
N ASN A 380 -10.86 -14.67 -0.84
CA ASN A 380 -9.76 -14.00 -1.54
C ASN A 380 -8.36 -14.42 -1.05
N PHE A 381 -8.12 -14.58 0.26
CA PHE A 381 -6.79 -15.01 0.73
C PHE A 381 -6.46 -16.44 0.28
N ASN A 382 -7.42 -17.35 0.36
CA ASN A 382 -7.23 -18.73 -0.10
C ASN A 382 -7.03 -18.80 -1.63
N LEU A 383 -7.76 -18.00 -2.40
CA LEU A 383 -7.57 -17.90 -3.85
C LEU A 383 -6.19 -17.31 -4.21
N ALA A 384 -5.74 -16.28 -3.48
CA ALA A 384 -4.41 -15.70 -3.67
C ALA A 384 -3.29 -16.72 -3.35
N LEU A 385 -3.42 -17.47 -2.24
CA LEU A 385 -2.49 -18.54 -1.90
C LEU A 385 -2.52 -19.68 -2.91
N ALA A 386 -3.69 -20.05 -3.42
CA ALA A 386 -3.83 -21.04 -4.48
C ALA A 386 -3.14 -20.56 -5.78
N TYR A 387 -3.31 -19.29 -6.13
CA TYR A 387 -2.61 -18.66 -7.25
C TYR A 387 -1.09 -18.71 -7.06
N ALA A 388 -0.56 -18.30 -5.90
CA ALA A 388 0.86 -18.34 -5.59
C ALA A 388 1.44 -19.77 -5.60
N ASN A 389 0.65 -20.77 -5.22
CA ASN A 389 1.05 -22.18 -5.19
C ASN A 389 0.85 -22.92 -6.51
N GLY A 390 0.06 -22.36 -7.43
CA GLY A 390 -0.19 -22.94 -8.74
C GLY A 390 1.07 -23.05 -9.59
N SER A 391 1.11 -24.06 -10.46
CA SER A 391 2.11 -24.20 -11.52
C SER A 391 1.69 -23.44 -12.77
N GLY A 392 2.62 -22.78 -13.45
CA GLY A 392 2.35 -22.09 -14.72
C GLY A 392 3.07 -20.75 -14.82
N VAL A 393 2.97 -20.12 -15.99
CA VAL A 393 3.39 -18.72 -16.16
C VAL A 393 2.33 -17.83 -15.50
N LYS A 394 2.78 -16.90 -14.67
CA LYS A 394 1.94 -16.01 -13.88
C LYS A 394 2.24 -14.56 -14.21
N ASN A 395 1.22 -13.72 -14.18
CA ASN A 395 1.30 -12.29 -14.31
C ASN A 395 0.43 -11.62 -13.25
N PHE A 396 1.05 -11.14 -12.18
CA PHE A 396 0.37 -10.48 -11.05
C PHE A 396 -0.52 -9.29 -11.47
N ASP A 397 -0.08 -8.56 -12.50
CA ASP A 397 -0.77 -7.37 -12.97
C ASP A 397 -1.88 -7.67 -13.98
N GLY A 398 -1.83 -8.83 -14.64
CA GLY A 398 -2.71 -9.15 -15.77
C GLY A 398 -3.67 -10.32 -15.54
N ASP A 399 -3.35 -11.24 -14.62
CA ASP A 399 -4.14 -12.46 -14.45
C ASP A 399 -5.47 -12.16 -13.73
N ALA A 400 -6.56 -12.69 -14.27
CA ALA A 400 -7.90 -12.54 -13.69
C ALA A 400 -8.00 -13.14 -12.29
N ASP A 401 -7.29 -14.24 -12.02
CA ASP A 401 -7.33 -14.95 -10.73
C ASP A 401 -6.78 -14.13 -9.57
N ILE A 402 -5.90 -13.17 -9.83
CA ILE A 402 -5.31 -12.28 -8.82
C ILE A 402 -5.81 -10.84 -8.94
N ASN A 403 -6.64 -10.50 -9.94
CA ASN A 403 -7.16 -9.15 -10.16
C ASN A 403 -8.29 -8.77 -9.18
N ASP A 404 -7.97 -8.76 -7.90
CA ASP A 404 -8.82 -8.32 -6.79
C ASP A 404 -7.92 -7.65 -5.73
N PRO A 405 -8.35 -6.52 -5.14
CA PRO A 405 -7.48 -5.76 -4.24
C PRO A 405 -7.04 -6.53 -2.99
N PHE A 406 -7.93 -7.37 -2.43
CA PHE A 406 -7.64 -8.19 -1.26
C PHE A 406 -6.68 -9.34 -1.61
N ARG A 407 -6.79 -9.91 -2.82
CA ARG A 407 -5.85 -10.93 -3.29
C ARG A 407 -4.45 -10.37 -3.50
N ARG A 408 -4.34 -9.19 -4.11
CA ARG A 408 -3.06 -8.50 -4.35
C ARG A 408 -2.38 -8.02 -3.07
N MET A 409 -3.12 -7.89 -1.97
CA MET A 409 -2.57 -7.48 -0.68
C MET A 409 -1.76 -8.60 0.00
N VAL A 410 -2.12 -9.85 -0.26
CA VAL A 410 -1.53 -11.04 0.41
C VAL A 410 0.01 -11.09 0.36
N PRO A 411 0.70 -10.88 -0.78
CA PRO A 411 2.17 -10.89 -0.79
C PRO A 411 2.79 -9.85 0.17
N PHE A 412 2.19 -8.67 0.30
CA PHE A 412 2.69 -7.63 1.22
C PHE A 412 2.49 -8.04 2.68
N LEU A 413 1.33 -8.60 3.03
CA LEU A 413 1.08 -9.10 4.38
C LEU A 413 1.98 -10.29 4.73
N GLN A 414 2.29 -11.16 3.76
CA GLN A 414 3.31 -12.20 3.94
C GLN A 414 4.68 -11.59 4.28
N ILE A 415 5.12 -10.57 3.55
CA ILE A 415 6.39 -9.88 3.83
C ILE A 415 6.39 -9.33 5.26
N PHE A 416 5.35 -8.59 5.66
CA PHE A 416 5.32 -7.93 6.97
C PHE A 416 5.24 -8.91 8.14
N ASP A 417 4.38 -9.93 8.05
CA ASP A 417 4.10 -10.83 9.18
C ASP A 417 5.06 -12.05 9.24
N PHE A 418 5.65 -12.46 8.10
CA PHE A 418 6.59 -13.58 8.06
C PHE A 418 8.00 -13.23 8.54
N ILE A 419 8.51 -12.05 8.19
CA ILE A 419 9.88 -11.65 8.54
C ILE A 419 10.01 -11.49 10.05
N LYS A 420 10.94 -12.26 10.64
CA LYS A 420 11.19 -12.33 12.08
C LYS A 420 12.70 -12.30 12.36
N PRO A 421 13.14 -11.92 13.57
CA PRO A 421 14.57 -11.78 13.91
C PRO A 421 15.37 -13.07 13.71
N ASN A 422 14.69 -14.22 13.83
CA ASN A 422 15.30 -15.54 13.71
C ASN A 422 15.13 -16.16 12.32
N MET A 423 14.67 -15.39 11.32
CA MET A 423 14.72 -15.84 9.93
C MET A 423 16.19 -15.87 9.50
N ALA A 424 16.73 -17.06 9.22
CA ALA A 424 18.13 -17.22 8.84
C ALA A 424 18.51 -16.28 7.68
N GLY A 425 19.57 -15.50 7.86
CA GLY A 425 20.02 -14.48 6.89
C GLY A 425 19.51 -13.07 7.14
N VAL A 426 18.57 -12.87 8.09
CA VAL A 426 18.04 -11.55 8.47
C VAL A 426 18.81 -11.00 9.67
N ASN A 427 19.48 -9.85 9.49
CA ASN A 427 20.22 -9.15 10.56
C ASN A 427 19.60 -7.76 10.79
N LEU A 428 18.47 -7.73 11.51
CA LEU A 428 17.73 -6.51 11.83
C LEU A 428 17.89 -6.15 13.31
N THR A 429 17.95 -4.85 13.59
CA THR A 429 18.01 -4.29 14.96
C THR A 429 16.63 -4.15 15.61
N SER A 430 15.57 -4.09 14.79
CA SER A 430 14.18 -4.03 15.22
C SER A 430 13.46 -5.31 14.80
N ASN A 431 12.71 -5.90 15.72
CA ASN A 431 12.44 -7.32 15.75
C ASN A 431 11.30 -7.80 14.81
N GLU A 432 10.99 -7.10 13.71
CA GLU A 432 9.75 -7.38 12.96
C GLU A 432 9.75 -6.93 11.48
N GLY A 433 9.09 -7.71 10.61
CA GLY A 433 8.89 -7.38 9.19
C GLY A 433 8.04 -6.13 8.93
N TRP A 434 7.22 -5.73 9.89
CA TRP A 434 6.40 -4.52 9.83
C TRP A 434 7.23 -3.23 9.75
N ASP A 435 8.50 -3.25 10.18
CA ASP A 435 9.44 -2.12 10.06
C ASP A 435 10.00 -1.93 8.63
N PHE A 436 9.70 -2.86 7.72
CA PHE A 436 10.05 -2.70 6.30
C PHE A 436 9.32 -1.51 5.66
N MET A 437 8.07 -1.19 6.06
CA MET A 437 7.36 -0.04 5.50
C MET A 437 8.04 1.30 5.83
N PRO A 438 8.37 1.63 7.10
CA PRO A 438 9.15 2.83 7.40
C PRO A 438 10.44 2.93 6.58
N TYR A 439 11.16 1.82 6.43
CA TYR A 439 12.34 1.75 5.56
C TYR A 439 12.00 2.05 4.10
N LEU A 440 11.00 1.38 3.52
CA LEU A 440 10.61 1.52 2.12
C LEU A 440 10.15 2.96 1.79
N TYR A 441 9.35 3.58 2.66
CA TYR A 441 8.93 4.97 2.51
C TYR A 441 10.11 5.94 2.61
N LYS A 442 11.05 5.70 3.54
CA LYS A 442 12.28 6.48 3.69
C LYS A 442 13.17 6.41 2.43
N GLN A 443 13.32 5.22 1.85
CA GLN A 443 14.00 5.03 0.57
C GLN A 443 13.24 5.73 -0.55
N GLY A 444 11.91 5.66 -0.53
CA GLY A 444 11.05 6.31 -1.51
C GLY A 444 11.20 7.83 -1.54
N ARG A 445 11.22 8.49 -0.38
CA ARG A 445 11.48 9.93 -0.23
C ARG A 445 12.86 10.34 -0.76
N ARG A 446 13.87 9.49 -0.56
CA ARG A 446 15.27 9.77 -0.96
C ARG A 446 15.66 9.27 -2.34
N ALA A 447 14.77 8.55 -3.03
CA ALA A 447 15.06 8.02 -4.35
C ALA A 447 15.32 9.16 -5.35
N LEU A 448 16.50 9.16 -5.97
CA LEU A 448 16.93 10.20 -6.91
C LEU A 448 16.05 10.28 -8.16
N ARG A 449 15.40 9.17 -8.54
CA ARG A 449 14.52 9.07 -9.71
C ARG A 449 13.23 8.36 -9.35
N GLN A 450 12.14 8.85 -9.94
CA GLN A 450 10.83 8.22 -9.83
C GLN A 450 10.74 7.05 -10.82
N PRO A 451 10.28 5.86 -10.41
CA PRO A 451 10.01 4.76 -11.33
C PRO A 451 8.81 5.10 -12.22
N THR A 452 9.03 5.10 -13.54
CA THR A 452 8.04 5.52 -14.54
C THR A 452 7.21 4.37 -15.11
N SER A 453 7.46 3.13 -14.70
CA SER A 453 6.76 1.93 -15.15
C SER A 453 6.56 0.93 -14.00
N ASN A 454 5.59 0.02 -14.13
CA ASN A 454 5.32 -0.98 -13.09
C ASN A 454 6.55 -1.85 -12.79
N ILE A 455 7.28 -2.31 -13.81
CA ILE A 455 8.49 -3.12 -13.61
C ILE A 455 9.55 -2.39 -12.76
N LEU A 456 9.71 -1.07 -12.93
CA LEU A 456 10.63 -0.29 -12.09
C LEU A 456 10.12 -0.13 -10.66
N LYS A 457 8.81 -0.10 -10.45
CA LYS A 457 8.19 -0.10 -9.11
C LYS A 457 8.32 -1.46 -8.43
N HIS A 458 8.18 -2.56 -9.19
CA HIS A 458 8.44 -3.92 -8.69
C HIS A 458 9.90 -4.05 -8.26
N ASP A 459 10.83 -3.65 -9.13
CA ASP A 459 12.26 -3.64 -8.83
C ASP A 459 12.57 -2.79 -7.59
N PHE A 460 11.89 -1.64 -7.43
CA PHE A 460 12.05 -0.80 -6.25
C PHE A 460 11.65 -1.53 -4.95
N VAL A 461 10.50 -2.20 -4.91
CA VAL A 461 10.08 -2.98 -3.73
C VAL A 461 11.03 -4.17 -3.50
N TYR A 462 11.34 -4.91 -4.56
CA TYR A 462 12.19 -6.10 -4.51
C TYR A 462 13.60 -5.77 -4.00
N THR A 463 14.27 -4.78 -4.58
CA THR A 463 15.64 -4.41 -4.19
C THR A 463 15.69 -3.88 -2.78
N ASN A 464 14.74 -3.03 -2.37
CA ASN A 464 14.67 -2.54 -1.01
C ASN A 464 14.35 -3.65 0.00
N LEU A 465 13.51 -4.62 -0.34
CA LEU A 465 13.26 -5.78 0.52
C LEU A 465 14.53 -6.63 0.68
N CYS A 466 15.27 -6.83 -0.40
CA CYS A 466 16.52 -7.57 -0.35
C CYS A 466 17.58 -6.84 0.49
N ASP A 467 17.74 -5.53 0.29
CA ASP A 467 18.66 -4.71 1.08
C ASP A 467 18.25 -4.67 2.56
N TYR A 468 16.95 -4.59 2.85
CA TYR A 468 16.43 -4.59 4.22
C TYR A 468 16.67 -5.93 4.93
N THR A 469 16.45 -7.05 4.24
CA THR A 469 16.52 -8.38 4.85
C THR A 469 17.88 -9.05 4.73
N GLY A 470 18.76 -8.60 3.84
CA GLY A 470 20.00 -9.29 3.49
C GLY A 470 19.79 -10.59 2.71
N ILE A 471 18.60 -10.82 2.14
CA ILE A 471 18.21 -12.04 1.41
C ILE A 471 17.73 -11.66 0.02
N ASN A 472 18.06 -12.43 -1.01
CA ASN A 472 17.47 -12.27 -2.33
C ASN A 472 16.07 -12.93 -2.37
N TRP A 473 15.02 -12.11 -2.40
CA TRP A 473 13.61 -12.53 -2.41
C TRP A 473 13.06 -12.94 -3.78
N GLN A 474 13.90 -13.10 -4.81
CA GLN A 474 13.45 -13.41 -6.17
C GLN A 474 12.43 -14.56 -6.25
N PRO A 475 12.63 -15.72 -5.56
CA PRO A 475 11.68 -16.83 -5.62
C PRO A 475 10.28 -16.46 -5.13
N PHE A 476 10.18 -15.51 -4.19
CA PHE A 476 8.91 -15.01 -3.69
C PHE A 476 8.17 -14.19 -4.75
N PHE A 477 8.86 -13.25 -5.40
CA PHE A 477 8.28 -12.42 -6.47
C PHE A 477 7.86 -13.28 -7.67
N GLU A 478 8.69 -14.27 -8.04
CA GLU A 478 8.37 -15.23 -9.11
C GLU A 478 7.13 -16.08 -8.79
N ALA A 479 7.00 -16.57 -7.55
CA ALA A 479 5.85 -17.36 -7.13
C ALA A 479 4.52 -16.58 -7.25
N TRP A 480 4.58 -15.27 -7.00
CA TRP A 480 3.46 -14.33 -7.15
C TRP A 480 3.28 -13.80 -8.57
N GLY A 481 4.16 -14.12 -9.53
CA GLY A 481 4.08 -13.57 -10.89
C GLY A 481 4.39 -12.07 -10.98
N ILE A 482 5.06 -11.50 -9.98
CA ILE A 482 5.49 -10.10 -9.98
C ILE A 482 6.78 -10.03 -10.79
N THR A 483 6.71 -9.47 -11.98
CA THR A 483 7.84 -9.45 -12.93
C THR A 483 8.93 -8.50 -12.46
N LEU A 484 10.18 -8.98 -12.47
CA LEU A 484 11.40 -8.23 -12.12
C LEU A 484 12.29 -8.05 -13.35
N SER A 485 13.08 -6.98 -13.40
CA SER A 485 14.07 -6.81 -14.46
C SER A 485 15.30 -7.69 -14.25
N ASN A 486 15.94 -8.11 -15.35
CA ASN A 486 17.20 -8.85 -15.30
C ASN A 486 18.32 -8.10 -14.56
N ILE A 487 18.28 -6.76 -14.59
CA ILE A 487 19.27 -5.91 -13.91
C ILE A 487 19.07 -6.00 -12.39
N ALA A 488 17.83 -5.87 -11.90
CA ALA A 488 17.53 -5.99 -10.48
C ALA A 488 17.89 -7.39 -9.95
N ILE A 489 17.51 -8.44 -10.69
CA ILE A 489 17.84 -9.83 -10.37
C ILE A 489 19.35 -10.04 -10.27
N ALA A 490 20.12 -9.60 -11.28
CA ALA A 490 21.57 -9.76 -11.30
C ALA A 490 22.23 -9.03 -10.12
N ASN A 491 21.80 -7.79 -9.84
CA ASN A 491 22.32 -6.98 -8.75
C ASN A 491 22.08 -7.63 -7.37
N MET A 492 20.88 -8.16 -7.11
CA MET A 492 20.58 -8.79 -5.83
C MET A 492 21.23 -10.16 -5.69
N THR A 493 21.36 -10.92 -6.79
CA THR A 493 22.05 -12.22 -6.83
C THR A 493 23.53 -12.11 -6.48
N ALA A 494 24.17 -11.01 -6.88
CA ALA A 494 25.57 -10.73 -6.57
C ALA A 494 25.78 -10.33 -5.09
N LYS A 495 24.76 -9.79 -4.42
CA LYS A 495 24.85 -9.25 -3.05
C LYS A 495 24.39 -10.22 -1.97
N TYR A 496 23.31 -10.97 -2.21
CA TYR A 496 22.58 -11.66 -1.14
C TYR A 496 22.34 -13.14 -1.45
N PRO A 497 22.35 -14.01 -0.42
CA PRO A 497 21.94 -15.40 -0.56
C PRO A 497 20.47 -15.50 -1.00
N MET A 498 20.16 -16.50 -1.82
CA MET A 498 18.81 -16.74 -2.31
C MET A 498 17.86 -17.15 -1.17
N LEU A 499 16.63 -16.65 -1.18
CA LEU A 499 15.56 -17.12 -0.29
C LEU A 499 15.42 -18.64 -0.39
N ASN A 500 15.53 -19.32 0.74
CA ASN A 500 15.57 -20.78 0.82
C ASN A 500 14.31 -21.37 1.45
N LYS A 501 13.22 -20.59 1.55
CA LYS A 501 11.93 -21.02 2.09
C LYS A 501 10.80 -20.63 1.17
N GLU A 502 9.78 -21.48 1.08
CA GLU A 502 8.58 -21.25 0.28
C GLU A 502 7.63 -20.22 0.94
N VAL A 503 8.11 -19.00 1.20
CA VAL A 503 7.37 -17.98 1.97
C VAL A 503 6.02 -17.63 1.34
N TRP A 504 5.87 -17.77 0.02
CA TRP A 504 4.60 -17.57 -0.68
C TRP A 504 3.49 -18.56 -0.26
N LYS A 505 3.83 -19.65 0.45
CA LYS A 505 2.86 -20.58 1.09
C LYS A 505 2.40 -20.12 2.47
N TYR A 506 2.94 -19.04 3.01
CA TYR A 506 2.57 -18.54 4.32
C TYR A 506 1.17 -17.93 4.30
N ASN A 507 0.28 -18.37 5.19
CA ASN A 507 -1.00 -17.71 5.39
C ASN A 507 -0.86 -16.69 6.54
N PRO A 508 -0.87 -15.37 6.26
CA PRO A 508 -0.72 -14.35 7.30
C PRO A 508 -1.94 -14.26 8.25
N LEU A 509 -3.13 -14.71 7.84
CA LEU A 509 -4.31 -14.68 8.72
C LEU A 509 -4.18 -15.69 9.85
N THR A 510 -3.78 -16.92 9.51
CA THR A 510 -3.61 -18.03 10.47
C THR A 510 -2.20 -18.15 11.02
N ARG A 511 -1.24 -17.41 10.44
CA ARG A 511 0.20 -17.47 10.72
C ARG A 511 0.82 -18.85 10.54
N THR A 512 0.38 -19.59 9.54
CA THR A 512 0.85 -20.97 9.27
C THR A 512 1.48 -21.11 7.88
N GLY A 513 2.30 -22.14 7.68
CA GLY A 513 2.98 -22.40 6.40
C GLY A 513 4.28 -21.64 6.21
N GLY A 514 4.76 -21.53 4.96
CA GLY A 514 5.91 -20.71 4.57
C GLY A 514 7.31 -21.22 4.96
N ASN A 515 7.41 -22.27 5.79
CA ASN A 515 8.69 -22.73 6.35
C ASN A 515 9.35 -23.88 5.60
N THR A 516 8.70 -24.42 4.57
CA THR A 516 9.28 -25.49 3.73
C THR A 516 10.56 -24.99 3.08
N VAL A 517 11.65 -25.72 3.27
CA VAL A 517 12.94 -25.39 2.68
C VAL A 517 12.89 -25.62 1.16
N ILE A 518 13.29 -24.61 0.39
CA ILE A 518 13.55 -24.74 -1.04
C ILE A 518 14.90 -25.46 -1.17
N PRO A 519 14.95 -26.65 -1.79
CA PRO A 519 16.22 -27.33 -2.01
C PRO A 519 17.13 -26.47 -2.91
N ASP A 520 18.31 -26.12 -2.42
CA ASP A 520 19.34 -25.47 -3.25
C ASP A 520 19.89 -26.53 -4.22
N PRO A 521 19.62 -26.38 -5.53
CA PRO A 521 20.03 -27.38 -6.50
C PRO A 521 21.52 -27.36 -6.81
N TYR A 522 22.30 -26.42 -6.26
CA TYR A 522 23.75 -26.41 -6.35
C TYR A 522 24.41 -27.06 -5.11
N LEU A 523 23.63 -27.35 -4.07
CA LEU A 523 24.10 -28.18 -2.96
C LEU A 523 24.14 -29.63 -3.41
N ARG A 524 25.33 -30.23 -3.36
CA ARG A 524 25.60 -31.64 -3.71
C ARG A 524 24.70 -32.63 -2.95
N THR A 525 24.25 -32.28 -1.74
CA THR A 525 23.31 -33.08 -0.96
C THR A 525 21.95 -33.29 -1.65
N SER A 526 21.62 -32.47 -2.65
CA SER A 526 20.42 -32.62 -3.47
C SER A 526 20.62 -33.57 -4.67
N TRP A 527 21.87 -33.88 -5.04
CA TRP A 527 22.18 -34.65 -6.25
C TRP A 527 22.19 -36.16 -6.00
N LYS A 528 22.13 -36.92 -7.09
CA LYS A 528 22.21 -38.38 -7.05
C LYS A 528 23.19 -38.89 -8.08
N ILE A 529 24.03 -39.86 -7.71
CA ILE A 529 24.71 -40.69 -8.68
C ILE A 529 23.69 -41.69 -9.24
N VAL A 530 23.37 -41.59 -10.53
CA VAL A 530 22.34 -42.42 -11.17
C VAL A 530 22.92 -43.56 -12.01
N SER A 531 24.18 -43.45 -12.43
CA SER A 531 24.93 -44.56 -13.03
C SER A 531 26.43 -44.29 -13.01
N PHE A 532 27.24 -45.35 -13.14
CA PHE A 532 28.69 -45.29 -13.29
C PHE A 532 29.18 -46.51 -14.07
N SER A 533 30.33 -46.40 -14.76
CA SER A 533 30.90 -47.50 -15.54
C SER A 533 31.43 -48.63 -14.66
N SER A 534 32.11 -48.28 -13.57
CA SER A 534 32.62 -49.22 -12.57
C SER A 534 32.95 -48.48 -11.26
N GLU A 535 33.09 -49.22 -10.18
CA GLU A 535 33.60 -48.71 -8.90
C GLU A 535 34.37 -49.83 -8.17
N GLU A 536 35.34 -49.44 -7.33
CA GLU A 536 36.15 -50.34 -6.50
C GLU A 536 35.59 -50.41 -5.08
N ALA A 537 34.46 -51.09 -4.91
CA ALA A 537 33.74 -51.13 -3.64
C ALA A 537 34.42 -51.96 -2.51
N GLY A 538 35.48 -52.72 -2.82
CA GLY A 538 36.15 -53.62 -1.87
C GLY A 538 37.64 -53.33 -1.65
N GLY A 539 38.37 -52.87 -2.67
CA GLY A 539 39.82 -52.67 -2.61
C GLY A 539 40.29 -51.35 -1.99
N GLU A 540 39.41 -50.38 -1.75
CA GLU A 540 39.77 -49.04 -1.26
C GLU A 540 39.23 -48.77 0.17
N GLY A 541 38.77 -49.81 0.87
CA GLY A 541 38.18 -49.71 2.20
C GLY A 541 36.67 -49.39 2.17
N PRO A 542 36.07 -49.04 3.32
CA PRO A 542 34.61 -48.94 3.43
C PRO A 542 33.99 -47.74 2.68
N ILE A 543 34.74 -46.64 2.58
CA ILE A 543 34.28 -45.35 2.04
C ILE A 543 34.79 -45.11 0.62
N ASN A 544 36.10 -45.21 0.39
CA ASN A 544 36.71 -44.90 -0.90
C ASN A 544 36.40 -45.97 -1.95
N GLY A 545 36.65 -45.61 -3.22
CA GLY A 545 36.43 -46.45 -4.39
C GLY A 545 35.01 -46.37 -4.96
N ARG A 546 34.04 -45.84 -4.20
CA ARG A 546 32.62 -45.73 -4.56
C ARG A 546 32.32 -44.49 -5.40
N ALA A 547 31.36 -44.53 -6.31
CA ALA A 547 31.02 -43.35 -7.12
C ALA A 547 30.31 -42.26 -6.29
N ALA A 548 29.57 -42.64 -5.26
CA ALA A 548 28.77 -41.73 -4.43
C ALA A 548 29.59 -40.70 -3.66
N VAL A 549 30.88 -40.96 -3.40
CA VAL A 549 31.70 -40.06 -2.57
C VAL A 549 32.17 -38.82 -3.33
N ILE A 550 32.10 -38.80 -4.67
CA ILE A 550 32.53 -37.60 -5.43
C ILE A 550 31.63 -36.37 -5.25
N ILE A 551 30.53 -36.52 -4.52
CA ILE A 551 29.56 -35.48 -4.19
C ILE A 551 29.29 -35.40 -2.67
N ASP A 552 30.11 -36.04 -1.83
CA ASP A 552 29.88 -36.12 -0.39
C ASP A 552 30.36 -34.89 0.39
N GLY A 553 31.19 -34.05 -0.22
CA GLY A 553 31.72 -32.85 0.40
C GLY A 553 33.11 -32.98 1.00
N ASP A 554 33.72 -34.17 0.95
CA ASP A 554 35.03 -34.45 1.49
C ASP A 554 36.04 -34.73 0.36
N PRO A 555 36.91 -33.76 -0.01
CA PRO A 555 37.92 -33.98 -1.06
C PRO A 555 39.02 -34.99 -0.68
N ALA A 556 39.01 -35.53 0.54
CA ALA A 556 39.89 -36.62 0.95
C ALA A 556 39.36 -38.00 0.52
N THR A 557 38.05 -38.14 0.30
CA THR A 557 37.47 -39.35 -0.26
C THR A 557 37.63 -39.36 -1.79
N PHE A 558 37.48 -40.53 -2.41
CA PHE A 558 37.56 -40.63 -3.87
C PHE A 558 36.82 -41.84 -4.43
N TRP A 559 36.26 -41.66 -5.62
CA TRP A 559 35.92 -42.76 -6.50
C TRP A 559 37.18 -43.34 -7.17
N HIS A 560 37.16 -44.65 -7.43
CA HIS A 560 38.17 -45.32 -8.23
C HIS A 560 37.51 -46.35 -9.17
N SER A 561 37.88 -46.34 -10.45
CA SER A 561 37.47 -47.38 -11.40
C SER A 561 37.93 -48.76 -10.92
N ARG A 562 37.15 -49.81 -11.12
CA ARG A 562 37.48 -51.14 -10.56
C ARG A 562 38.85 -51.66 -11.04
N TRP A 563 39.74 -51.97 -10.10
CA TRP A 563 41.09 -52.46 -10.37
C TRP A 563 41.37 -53.87 -9.83
N SER A 564 40.64 -54.31 -8.80
CA SER A 564 40.94 -55.57 -8.09
C SER A 564 40.40 -56.80 -8.82
N SER A 565 39.07 -56.91 -8.95
CA SER A 565 38.36 -58.05 -9.51
C SER A 565 37.59 -57.63 -10.75
N ASN A 566 37.74 -58.34 -11.88
CA ASN A 566 37.17 -57.94 -13.18
C ASN A 566 37.50 -56.47 -13.52
N THR A 567 38.81 -56.21 -13.63
CA THR A 567 39.42 -54.92 -13.95
C THR A 567 38.68 -54.20 -15.09
N ALA A 568 38.22 -52.98 -14.82
CA ALA A 568 37.53 -52.16 -15.82
C ALA A 568 38.53 -51.45 -16.73
N ASN A 569 38.23 -51.42 -18.03
CA ASN A 569 38.98 -50.62 -19.01
C ASN A 569 38.18 -49.35 -19.37
N PRO A 570 38.83 -48.26 -19.80
CA PRO A 570 38.12 -47.09 -20.30
C PRO A 570 37.23 -47.45 -21.51
N PRO A 571 36.12 -46.72 -21.74
CA PRO A 571 35.75 -45.46 -21.12
C PRO A 571 35.24 -45.60 -19.68
N HIS A 572 35.63 -44.67 -18.82
CA HIS A 572 35.10 -44.55 -17.47
C HIS A 572 34.13 -43.39 -17.38
N SER A 573 33.03 -43.57 -16.64
CA SER A 573 32.03 -42.52 -16.50
C SER A 573 31.28 -42.61 -15.18
N ILE A 574 30.84 -41.46 -14.70
CA ILE A 574 29.89 -41.29 -13.60
C ILE A 574 28.83 -40.30 -14.05
N VAL A 575 27.56 -40.62 -13.80
CA VAL A 575 26.42 -39.77 -14.13
C VAL A 575 25.78 -39.24 -12.86
N ILE A 576 25.67 -37.91 -12.78
CA ILE A 576 25.07 -37.16 -11.68
C ILE A 576 23.73 -36.58 -12.17
N ASP A 577 22.65 -36.81 -11.43
CA ASP A 577 21.34 -36.15 -11.59
C ASP A 577 21.22 -34.99 -10.61
N PHE A 578 21.02 -33.78 -11.13
CA PHE A 578 20.78 -32.56 -10.35
C PHE A 578 19.33 -32.45 -9.84
N THR A 579 18.49 -33.46 -10.10
CA THR A 579 17.04 -33.57 -9.79
C THR A 579 16.13 -32.62 -10.57
N LYS A 580 16.66 -31.50 -11.05
CA LYS A 580 16.02 -30.59 -12.01
C LYS A 580 17.03 -30.01 -12.98
N LYS A 581 16.55 -29.45 -14.09
CA LYS A 581 17.40 -28.72 -15.04
C LYS A 581 17.93 -27.44 -14.37
N ILE A 582 19.24 -27.25 -14.38
CA ILE A 582 19.93 -26.07 -13.82
C ILE A 582 20.98 -25.53 -14.77
N SER A 583 21.31 -24.25 -14.61
CA SER A 583 22.33 -23.56 -15.42
C SER A 583 23.62 -23.34 -14.62
N PHE A 584 24.78 -23.52 -15.23
CA PHE A 584 26.09 -23.33 -14.58
C PHE A 584 27.13 -22.91 -15.62
N ASN A 585 28.11 -22.10 -15.23
CA ASN A 585 29.23 -21.70 -16.10
C ASN A 585 30.59 -22.15 -15.55
N GLN A 586 30.62 -22.78 -14.37
CA GLN A 586 31.83 -23.22 -13.72
C GLN A 586 31.61 -24.58 -13.04
N PHE A 587 32.70 -25.32 -12.87
CA PHE A 587 32.74 -26.52 -12.04
C PHE A 587 34.00 -26.55 -11.20
N TYR A 588 33.94 -27.14 -10.02
CA TYR A 588 35.10 -27.45 -9.21
C TYR A 588 35.38 -28.95 -9.22
N TYR A 589 36.64 -29.30 -9.11
CA TYR A 589 37.11 -30.68 -9.16
C TYR A 589 38.29 -30.89 -8.22
N ALA A 590 38.32 -32.02 -7.51
CA ALA A 590 39.49 -32.49 -6.78
C ALA A 590 40.03 -33.79 -7.40
N GLN A 591 41.35 -33.85 -7.54
CA GLN A 591 42.07 -35.10 -7.84
C GLN A 591 42.12 -36.02 -6.62
N ARG A 592 42.40 -37.31 -6.83
CA ARG A 592 42.77 -38.23 -5.75
C ARG A 592 44.00 -37.68 -5.00
N SER A 593 43.86 -37.48 -3.69
CA SER A 593 44.88 -36.85 -2.85
C SER A 593 46.19 -37.66 -2.76
N SER A 594 46.09 -38.99 -2.77
CA SER A 594 47.22 -39.92 -2.60
C SER A 594 48.13 -40.13 -3.84
N GLY A 595 47.89 -39.45 -4.97
CA GLY A 595 48.91 -39.35 -6.04
C GLY A 595 48.83 -40.31 -7.22
N GLY A 596 47.73 -41.04 -7.45
CA GLY A 596 47.59 -41.97 -8.59
C GLY A 596 46.24 -41.92 -9.30
N ARG A 597 46.18 -42.41 -10.55
CA ARG A 597 44.95 -42.53 -11.39
C ARG A 597 44.24 -41.20 -11.64
N ARG A 598 45.00 -40.11 -11.55
CA ARG A 598 44.51 -38.74 -11.74
C ARG A 598 44.12 -38.51 -13.18
N ILE A 599 42.93 -37.96 -13.37
CA ILE A 599 42.44 -37.62 -14.70
C ILE A 599 43.25 -36.44 -15.24
N LYS A 600 43.76 -36.58 -16.46
CA LYS A 600 44.42 -35.53 -17.25
C LYS A 600 43.40 -34.83 -18.15
N ASN A 601 42.59 -35.57 -18.89
CA ASN A 601 41.54 -35.02 -19.76
C ASN A 601 40.17 -35.45 -19.24
N LEU A 602 39.44 -34.53 -18.60
CA LEU A 602 38.09 -34.80 -18.11
C LEU A 602 37.08 -34.56 -19.22
N HIS A 603 36.45 -35.62 -19.68
CA HIS A 603 35.32 -35.54 -20.61
C HIS A 603 34.03 -35.27 -19.85
N ILE A 604 33.33 -34.22 -20.26
CA ILE A 604 32.01 -33.84 -19.74
C ILE A 604 30.98 -33.90 -20.87
N GLU A 605 29.89 -34.62 -20.62
CA GLU A 605 28.68 -34.65 -21.44
C GLU A 605 27.48 -34.25 -20.58
N VAL A 606 26.46 -33.65 -21.17
CA VAL A 606 25.23 -33.22 -20.48
C VAL A 606 23.98 -33.71 -21.18
N SER A 607 22.92 -33.90 -20.40
CA SER A 607 21.63 -34.39 -20.85
C SER A 607 20.47 -33.78 -20.05
N ASN A 608 19.27 -33.76 -20.64
CA ASN A 608 18.03 -33.40 -19.96
C ASN A 608 17.13 -34.62 -19.65
N ASP A 609 17.41 -35.76 -20.27
CA ASP A 609 16.57 -36.97 -20.25
C ASP A 609 17.32 -38.24 -19.79
N ASN A 610 18.63 -38.17 -19.56
CA ASN A 610 19.52 -39.30 -19.25
C ASN A 610 19.66 -40.31 -20.41
N VAL A 611 19.20 -39.97 -21.60
CA VAL A 611 19.20 -40.83 -22.79
C VAL A 611 20.00 -40.19 -23.93
N THR A 612 19.69 -38.93 -24.24
CA THR A 612 20.34 -38.13 -25.28
C THR A 612 21.45 -37.29 -24.65
N TRP A 613 22.69 -37.49 -25.11
CA TRP A 613 23.89 -36.85 -24.53
C TRP A 613 24.54 -35.91 -25.54
N THR A 614 24.96 -34.74 -25.05
CA THR A 614 25.72 -33.75 -25.83
C THR A 614 27.01 -33.41 -25.11
N THR A 615 28.10 -33.23 -25.86
CA THR A 615 29.39 -32.82 -25.29
C THR A 615 29.30 -31.40 -24.75
N ALA A 616 29.74 -31.18 -23.50
CA ALA A 616 29.73 -29.85 -22.91
C ALA A 616 30.77 -28.94 -23.58
N PRO A 617 30.52 -27.62 -23.71
CA PRO A 617 31.50 -26.67 -24.25
C PRO A 617 32.84 -26.76 -23.52
N GLY A 618 33.95 -26.83 -24.27
CA GLY A 618 35.31 -26.94 -23.69
C GLY A 618 35.74 -28.34 -23.26
N SER A 619 34.88 -29.36 -23.39
CA SER A 619 35.23 -30.76 -23.12
C SER A 619 36.10 -31.35 -24.25
N PRO A 620 37.18 -32.11 -23.94
CA PRO A 620 37.67 -32.41 -22.61
C PRO A 620 38.42 -31.23 -21.96
N PHE A 621 38.31 -31.13 -20.64
CA PHE A 621 39.07 -30.18 -19.84
C PHE A 621 40.42 -30.78 -19.44
N LEU A 622 41.51 -30.02 -19.66
CA LEU A 622 42.83 -30.37 -19.13
C LEU A 622 42.87 -30.08 -17.63
N MET A 623 42.94 -31.13 -16.83
CA MET A 623 42.88 -31.05 -15.37
C MET A 623 44.26 -30.86 -14.76
N SER A 624 44.36 -30.02 -13.74
CA SER A 624 45.62 -29.84 -12.99
C SER A 624 46.01 -31.11 -12.23
N ASN A 625 47.31 -31.43 -12.20
CA ASN A 625 47.86 -32.57 -11.45
C ASN A 625 48.36 -32.14 -10.07
N THR A 626 47.44 -31.99 -9.11
CA THR A 626 47.76 -31.50 -7.75
C THR A 626 47.37 -32.50 -6.67
N ASN A 627 48.06 -32.45 -5.52
CA ASN A 627 47.84 -33.37 -4.40
C ASN A 627 46.67 -33.02 -3.49
N PHE A 628 46.21 -31.79 -3.50
CA PHE A 628 45.13 -31.36 -2.63
C PHE A 628 44.48 -30.08 -3.16
N GLY A 629 43.20 -29.89 -2.84
CA GLY A 629 42.44 -28.68 -3.14
C GLY A 629 41.39 -28.85 -4.25
N LEU A 630 40.28 -28.13 -4.09
CA LEU A 630 39.27 -27.95 -5.14
C LEU A 630 39.79 -26.92 -6.13
N ILE A 631 39.81 -27.27 -7.41
CA ILE A 631 40.20 -26.37 -8.50
C ILE A 631 38.99 -26.05 -9.34
N THR A 632 38.74 -24.77 -9.57
CA THR A 632 37.63 -24.28 -10.39
C THR A 632 38.04 -24.17 -11.85
N TYR A 633 37.18 -24.65 -12.73
CA TYR A 633 37.27 -24.58 -14.19
C TYR A 633 36.03 -23.87 -14.71
N THR A 634 36.19 -23.09 -15.79
CA THR A 634 35.10 -22.31 -16.40
C THR A 634 34.74 -22.88 -17.76
N PHE A 635 33.45 -23.11 -18.00
CA PHE A 635 32.92 -23.47 -19.31
C PHE A 635 33.00 -22.24 -20.25
N PRO A 636 33.33 -22.41 -21.54
CA PRO A 636 33.33 -21.31 -22.52
C PRO A 636 31.98 -20.58 -22.67
N SER A 637 30.88 -21.22 -22.32
CA SER A 637 29.53 -20.66 -22.32
C SER A 637 28.68 -21.33 -21.24
N THR A 638 27.66 -20.64 -20.72
CA THR A 638 26.71 -21.21 -19.75
C THR A 638 26.09 -22.50 -20.27
N VAL A 639 26.16 -23.55 -19.46
CA VAL A 639 25.57 -24.87 -19.73
C VAL A 639 24.24 -24.98 -18.99
N SER A 640 23.22 -25.60 -19.59
CA SER A 640 21.93 -25.83 -18.95
C SER A 640 21.48 -27.27 -19.13
N ALA A 641 21.44 -28.04 -18.04
CA ALA A 641 21.20 -29.49 -18.07
C ALA A 641 20.65 -30.01 -16.73
N ARG A 642 20.02 -31.19 -16.76
CA ARG A 642 19.63 -31.93 -15.54
C ARG A 642 20.68 -32.98 -15.14
N TYR A 643 21.30 -33.62 -16.13
CA TYR A 643 22.28 -34.67 -15.92
C TYR A 643 23.63 -34.22 -16.46
N ILE A 644 24.69 -34.61 -15.76
CA ILE A 644 26.07 -34.47 -16.19
C ILE A 644 26.76 -35.83 -16.11
N ARG A 645 27.49 -36.19 -17.17
CA ARG A 645 28.34 -37.37 -17.21
C ARG A 645 29.78 -36.90 -17.28
N ILE A 646 30.60 -37.37 -16.35
CA ILE A 646 32.01 -37.03 -16.26
C ILE A 646 32.87 -38.30 -16.29
N GLY A 647 34.07 -38.21 -16.88
CA GLY A 647 35.03 -39.31 -16.85
C GLY A 647 36.10 -39.24 -17.94
N THR A 648 36.59 -40.40 -18.38
CA THR A 648 37.70 -40.56 -19.33
C THR A 648 37.29 -41.45 -20.50
N LYS A 649 37.81 -41.21 -21.72
CA LYS A 649 37.49 -42.04 -22.90
C LYS A 649 38.57 -43.08 -23.18
N VAL A 650 39.84 -42.75 -22.95
CA VAL A 650 40.99 -43.62 -23.20
C VAL A 650 41.98 -43.56 -22.04
N ASN A 651 42.95 -44.48 -21.99
CA ASN A 651 44.00 -44.49 -20.97
C ASN A 651 44.92 -43.26 -21.02
N ALA A 652 45.10 -42.65 -22.20
CA ALA A 652 45.85 -41.40 -22.37
C ALA A 652 45.20 -40.18 -21.66
N ASP A 653 43.95 -40.31 -21.21
CA ASP A 653 43.23 -39.29 -20.44
C ASP A 653 43.58 -39.32 -18.95
N VAL A 654 44.49 -40.20 -18.52
CA VAL A 654 44.97 -40.33 -17.14
C VAL A 654 46.47 -40.00 -17.10
N TYR A 655 46.92 -39.26 -16.10
CA TYR A 655 48.32 -38.81 -15.99
C TYR A 655 49.34 -39.95 -15.92
N ASP A 656 48.98 -41.07 -15.29
CA ASP A 656 49.85 -42.25 -15.19
C ASP A 656 49.71 -43.22 -16.38
N GLY A 657 48.89 -42.89 -17.38
CA GLY A 657 48.69 -43.68 -18.60
C GLY A 657 48.03 -45.05 -18.39
N THR A 658 47.53 -45.32 -17.18
CA THR A 658 46.90 -46.60 -16.84
C THR A 658 45.47 -46.66 -17.35
N ASN A 659 44.89 -47.87 -17.33
CA ASN A 659 43.48 -48.06 -17.63
C ASN A 659 42.56 -47.62 -16.48
N PHE A 660 43.08 -46.98 -15.42
CA PHE A 660 42.33 -46.68 -14.21
C PHE A 660 42.17 -45.18 -14.00
N ALA A 661 41.01 -44.76 -13.50
CA ALA A 661 40.73 -43.37 -13.18
C ALA A 661 40.21 -43.24 -11.74
N ALA A 662 40.51 -42.10 -11.12
CA ALA A 662 40.02 -41.71 -9.81
C ALA A 662 39.61 -40.24 -9.80
N ILE A 663 38.56 -39.93 -9.04
CA ILE A 663 38.00 -38.59 -8.86
C ILE A 663 37.81 -38.39 -7.37
N GLY A 664 38.37 -37.32 -6.81
CA GLY A 664 38.17 -36.97 -5.41
C GLY A 664 36.79 -36.37 -5.20
N GLU A 665 36.53 -35.25 -5.87
CA GLU A 665 35.30 -34.47 -5.67
C GLU A 665 34.90 -33.76 -6.96
N PHE A 666 33.60 -33.56 -7.17
CA PHE A 666 33.05 -32.80 -8.29
C PHE A 666 31.85 -31.95 -7.86
N GLY A 667 31.78 -30.72 -8.37
CA GLY A 667 30.56 -29.94 -8.33
C GLY A 667 30.54 -28.80 -9.32
N ILE A 668 29.39 -28.13 -9.43
CA ILE A 668 29.13 -27.03 -10.35
C ILE A 668 28.88 -25.75 -9.55
N ILE A 669 29.13 -24.61 -10.19
CA ILE A 669 28.95 -23.29 -9.61
C ILE A 669 27.95 -22.53 -10.49
N LYS A 670 27.04 -21.81 -9.83
CA LYS A 670 26.03 -20.97 -10.49
C LYS A 670 26.69 -19.92 -11.42
N PRO A 671 26.01 -19.50 -12.51
CA PRO A 671 26.56 -18.56 -13.49
C PRO A 671 26.98 -17.21 -12.92
#